data_AF-A0A831XK36-F1
#
_entry.id   AF-A0A831XK36-F1
#
_cell.length_a   1.000
_cell.length_b   1.000
_cell.length_c   1.000
_cell.angle_alpha   90.00
_cell.angle_beta   90.00
_cell.angle_gamma   90.00
#
_symmetry.space_group_name_H-M   'P 1'
#
loop_
_entity.id
_entity.type
_entity.pdbx_description
1 polymer ?
#
loop_
_entity_poly.entity_id
_entity_poly.type
_entity_poly.pdbx_seq_one_letter_code
_entity_poly.pdbx_strand_id
1 'polypeptide(L)'
;VDGNTSEPEGLWQTQRDSPASAWLELRLREPRIVEGVRIYHQDDPRYYRSVDYSIACRVDGQWRTVAEVSENKTAGWREHTLDPVETDAVRITITKSEYGYRMGLNEVELMLGPAPAGDGVPRERLTAPYFCGDVPEMGRIAFDIEQPEGARIELATRTASDAGGTPGAWSRWSPPYAESPAMIASPREAWIQCRAVFHDAGPRRAVVRRLALGWPESIERVDMDALVPEPGEPLEVTVRFGEAMDACAPVMGELVLPGRDAKALTQGVWTSDMRSWRFEPVAVDCGEGVGEIVVGGARTPAGYPALHHGEVLVVGSGPLVDRLRELADWTMANPHNAIFVEGYNKRTLLGLYEITGEEGYIEDVRAWAQWLLEYQKPEGYWPTGYGDVYFADTGSALGLLINFYKFATADERKAIDTALERYAALLLVHGDSRGRPFVHEDGSLGVGYKAEKDGTITGDLNKPYTIATALTGAEIFGAMYYMTGNERYQEVAVRACDWLLDTMAPSGQIPYIIEDWNPGGKDKSWVWERWPYDTSAYAGEGFVAAWTYIDEPVFRKRLGERVKPHIEWLLRTQNDDGSWAKRGSGDQLRSHGVVNLLLWYHTEIERDPRIVTAIRQWYLLVLETPGYLRIPGEGIATSLAGRALVEIVKPGVDCYRWEE
;
A
#
# COMPACT_ATOMS: atom_id res chain seq x y z
N VAL A 1 5.21 -23.88 -18.54
CA VAL A 1 4.37 -23.08 -19.45
C VAL A 1 5.22 -22.73 -20.66
N ASP A 2 4.67 -22.79 -21.87
CA ASP A 2 5.36 -22.45 -23.12
C ASP A 2 4.88 -21.08 -23.65
N GLY A 3 5.08 -20.04 -22.85
CA GLY A 3 4.59 -18.67 -23.11
C GLY A 3 4.69 -17.77 -21.88
N ASN A 4 4.33 -16.49 -22.04
CA ASN A 4 4.34 -15.47 -20.98
C ASN A 4 2.96 -15.40 -20.31
N THR A 5 2.92 -15.47 -18.97
CA THR A 5 1.70 -15.28 -18.16
C THR A 5 1.61 -13.87 -17.54
N SER A 6 2.60 -13.02 -17.83
CA SER A 6 2.71 -11.64 -17.34
C SER A 6 2.35 -10.59 -18.41
N GLU A 7 1.80 -11.01 -19.55
CA GLU A 7 1.20 -10.10 -20.54
C GLU A 7 -0.02 -9.41 -19.90
N PRO A 8 -0.34 -8.15 -20.28
CA PRO A 8 -1.26 -7.32 -19.52
C PRO A 8 -2.64 -7.98 -19.38
N GLU A 9 -3.18 -7.96 -18.16
CA GLU A 9 -4.59 -8.27 -17.86
C GLU A 9 -5.03 -9.73 -18.08
N GLY A 10 -4.23 -10.70 -17.64
CA GLY A 10 -4.70 -12.09 -17.52
C GLY A 10 -4.73 -12.87 -18.83
N LEU A 11 -3.95 -12.45 -19.84
CA LEU A 11 -3.70 -13.16 -21.08
C LEU A 11 -2.43 -14.04 -20.97
N TRP A 12 -2.51 -15.29 -21.43
CA TRP A 12 -1.34 -16.12 -21.72
C TRP A 12 -1.08 -16.21 -23.22
N GLN A 13 0.17 -16.01 -23.64
CA GLN A 13 0.56 -16.10 -25.05
C GLN A 13 1.96 -16.67 -25.27
N THR A 14 2.16 -17.37 -26.39
CA THR A 14 3.50 -17.82 -26.83
C THR A 14 4.41 -16.65 -27.17
N GLN A 15 5.65 -16.68 -26.67
CA GLN A 15 6.69 -15.71 -27.06
C GLN A 15 7.29 -15.98 -28.44
N ARG A 16 7.12 -17.22 -28.95
CA ARG A 16 7.62 -17.64 -30.25
C ARG A 16 6.56 -17.43 -31.32
N ASP A 17 7.02 -17.06 -32.52
CA ASP A 17 6.17 -16.90 -33.68
C ASP A 17 5.99 -18.26 -34.41
N SER A 18 4.78 -18.48 -34.91
CA SER A 18 4.32 -19.68 -35.65
C SER A 18 4.65 -21.03 -35.00
N PRO A 19 4.35 -21.25 -33.72
CA PRO A 19 4.61 -22.53 -33.06
C PRO A 19 3.74 -23.65 -33.66
N ALA A 20 4.31 -24.85 -33.84
CA ALA A 20 3.54 -26.04 -34.26
C ALA A 20 2.61 -26.56 -33.15
N SER A 21 2.93 -26.26 -31.89
CA SER A 21 2.08 -26.49 -30.72
C SER A 21 2.58 -25.64 -29.56
N ALA A 22 1.70 -25.32 -28.61
CA ALA A 22 2.03 -24.64 -27.36
C ALA A 22 1.15 -25.13 -26.23
N TRP A 23 1.60 -24.97 -24.97
CA TRP A 23 0.83 -25.43 -23.82
C TRP A 23 0.89 -24.51 -22.61
N LEU A 24 -0.25 -24.45 -21.91
CA LEU A 24 -0.44 -23.84 -20.61
C LEU A 24 -0.70 -24.94 -19.58
N GLU A 25 -0.06 -24.85 -18.41
CA GLU A 25 -0.26 -25.79 -17.31
C GLU A 25 -0.68 -25.01 -16.07
N LEU A 26 -1.82 -25.39 -15.51
CA LEU A 26 -2.35 -24.91 -14.25
C LEU A 26 -1.99 -25.94 -13.18
N ARG A 27 -1.09 -25.59 -12.27
CA ARG A 27 -0.74 -26.42 -11.10
C ARG A 27 -1.60 -26.05 -9.92
N LEU A 28 -2.23 -27.05 -9.32
CA LEU A 28 -2.99 -26.89 -8.11
C LEU A 28 -2.07 -27.09 -6.90
N ARG A 29 -2.31 -26.32 -5.84
CA ARG A 29 -1.55 -26.43 -4.58
C ARG A 29 -1.70 -27.81 -3.94
N GLU A 30 -2.83 -28.47 -4.19
CA GLU A 30 -3.19 -29.82 -3.77
C GLU A 30 -4.11 -30.45 -4.85
N PRO A 31 -4.21 -31.80 -4.94
CA PRO A 31 -5.15 -32.45 -5.83
C PRO A 31 -6.61 -32.00 -5.61
N ARG A 32 -7.36 -31.79 -6.69
CA ARG A 32 -8.78 -31.41 -6.66
C ARG A 32 -9.54 -32.19 -7.71
N ILE A 33 -10.85 -32.37 -7.48
CA ILE A 33 -11.76 -32.84 -8.51
C ILE A 33 -12.04 -31.68 -9.47
N VAL A 34 -11.69 -31.88 -10.74
CA VAL A 34 -12.02 -30.98 -11.84
C VAL A 34 -13.16 -31.62 -12.64
N GLU A 35 -14.31 -30.95 -12.67
CA GLU A 35 -15.51 -31.39 -13.40
C GLU A 35 -15.66 -30.64 -14.73
N GLY A 36 -14.85 -29.61 -14.93
CA GLY A 36 -14.67 -29.05 -16.24
C GLY A 36 -13.70 -27.89 -16.31
N VAL A 37 -13.56 -27.36 -17.51
CA VAL A 37 -12.67 -26.25 -17.83
C VAL A 37 -13.43 -25.28 -18.71
N ARG A 38 -13.42 -23.99 -18.35
CA ARG A 38 -13.91 -22.90 -19.19
C ARG A 38 -12.72 -22.12 -19.71
N ILE A 39 -12.73 -21.84 -21.01
CA ILE A 39 -11.66 -21.12 -21.69
C ILE A 39 -12.29 -19.92 -22.37
N TYR A 40 -11.80 -18.72 -22.07
CA TYR A 40 -12.18 -17.52 -22.80
C TYR A 40 -11.29 -17.34 -24.02
N HIS A 41 -11.90 -17.40 -25.20
CA HIS A 41 -11.27 -17.09 -26.47
C HIS A 41 -11.56 -15.63 -26.81
N GLN A 42 -10.56 -14.90 -27.30
CA GLN A 42 -10.69 -13.46 -27.56
C GLN A 42 -11.87 -13.11 -28.50
N ASP A 43 -12.65 -12.09 -28.14
CA ASP A 43 -13.83 -11.65 -28.89
C ASP A 43 -13.48 -10.82 -30.13
N ASP A 44 -12.35 -10.09 -30.10
CA ASP A 44 -11.88 -9.34 -31.26
C ASP A 44 -11.34 -10.32 -32.31
N PRO A 45 -11.95 -10.38 -33.51
CA PRO A 45 -11.52 -11.29 -34.56
C PRO A 45 -10.10 -10.97 -35.05
N ARG A 46 -9.44 -9.88 -34.66
CA ARG A 46 -8.07 -9.56 -35.09
C ARG A 46 -6.99 -10.22 -34.22
N TYR A 47 -7.36 -10.96 -33.18
CA TYR A 47 -6.44 -11.56 -32.21
C TYR A 47 -6.37 -13.09 -32.28
N TYR A 48 -5.35 -13.67 -31.65
CA TYR A 48 -5.07 -15.10 -31.69
C TYR A 48 -6.12 -15.92 -30.97
N ARG A 49 -6.94 -16.64 -31.74
CA ARG A 49 -7.94 -17.57 -31.21
C ARG A 49 -7.48 -19.01 -31.38
N SER A 50 -7.60 -19.81 -30.33
CA SER A 50 -7.29 -21.23 -30.35
C SER A 50 -8.37 -22.02 -31.11
N VAL A 51 -7.96 -22.64 -32.23
CA VAL A 51 -8.84 -23.37 -33.16
C VAL A 51 -8.83 -24.86 -32.85
N ASP A 52 -7.64 -25.45 -32.73
CA ASP A 52 -7.47 -26.86 -32.37
C ASP A 52 -6.67 -26.95 -31.07
N TYR A 53 -7.22 -27.62 -30.07
CA TYR A 53 -6.58 -27.79 -28.77
C TYR A 53 -7.11 -29.02 -28.01
N SER A 54 -6.31 -29.50 -27.05
CA SER A 54 -6.69 -30.55 -26.12
C SER A 54 -6.54 -30.10 -24.68
N ILE A 55 -7.34 -30.70 -23.80
CA ILE A 55 -7.30 -30.51 -22.35
C ILE A 55 -6.92 -31.84 -21.74
N ALA A 56 -5.92 -31.86 -20.87
CA ALA A 56 -5.43 -33.04 -20.17
C ALA A 56 -5.35 -32.78 -18.67
N CYS A 57 -5.68 -33.78 -17.87
CA CYS A 57 -5.49 -33.78 -16.42
C CYS A 57 -4.35 -34.73 -16.05
N ARG A 58 -3.58 -34.40 -15.01
CA ARG A 58 -2.53 -35.29 -14.48
C ARG A 58 -3.13 -36.24 -13.45
N VAL A 59 -3.11 -37.54 -13.75
CA VAL A 59 -3.64 -38.62 -12.90
C VAL A 59 -2.50 -39.63 -12.67
N ASP A 60 -2.20 -39.94 -11.41
CA ASP A 60 -1.09 -40.85 -11.03
C ASP A 60 0.25 -40.48 -11.68
N GLY A 61 0.52 -39.17 -11.78
CA GLY A 61 1.74 -38.63 -12.40
C GLY A 61 1.78 -38.68 -13.94
N GLN A 62 0.72 -39.19 -14.60
CA GLN A 62 0.62 -39.26 -16.06
C GLN A 62 -0.44 -38.29 -16.61
N TRP A 63 -0.19 -37.72 -17.79
CA TRP A 63 -1.17 -36.85 -18.46
C TRP A 63 -2.20 -37.70 -19.19
N ARG A 64 -3.47 -37.51 -18.84
CA ARG A 64 -4.62 -38.10 -19.52
C ARG A 64 -5.42 -37.01 -20.21
N THR A 65 -5.56 -37.11 -21.54
CA THR A 65 -6.45 -36.22 -22.30
C THR A 65 -7.90 -36.46 -21.89
N VAL A 66 -8.60 -35.39 -21.53
CA VAL A 66 -9.98 -35.39 -21.04
C VAL A 66 -10.93 -34.66 -22.00
N ALA A 67 -10.42 -33.80 -22.88
CA ALA A 67 -11.17 -33.23 -24.00
C ALA A 67 -10.26 -32.93 -25.19
N GLU A 68 -10.80 -33.06 -26.40
CA GLU A 68 -10.17 -32.63 -27.65
C GLU A 68 -11.14 -31.78 -28.44
N VAL A 69 -10.63 -30.70 -29.03
CA VAL A 69 -11.41 -29.72 -29.77
C VAL A 69 -10.72 -29.48 -31.10
N SER A 70 -11.49 -29.61 -32.18
CA SER A 70 -11.08 -29.25 -33.52
C SER A 70 -12.03 -28.20 -34.10
N GLU A 71 -11.48 -27.33 -34.95
CA GLU A 71 -12.22 -26.30 -35.68
C GLU A 71 -13.10 -25.41 -34.79
N ASN A 72 -12.58 -25.00 -33.63
CA ASN A 72 -13.30 -24.09 -32.73
C ASN A 72 -13.60 -22.76 -33.42
N LYS A 73 -14.90 -22.43 -33.55
CA LYS A 73 -15.40 -21.16 -34.09
C LYS A 73 -16.00 -20.25 -33.02
N THR A 74 -16.00 -20.67 -31.76
CA THR A 74 -16.56 -19.91 -30.64
C THR A 74 -15.58 -18.81 -30.22
N ALA A 75 -16.03 -17.56 -30.27
CA ALA A 75 -15.42 -16.44 -29.56
C ALA A 75 -16.06 -16.31 -28.17
N GLY A 76 -15.32 -15.79 -27.20
CA GLY A 76 -15.72 -15.69 -25.81
C GLY A 76 -15.59 -17.02 -25.05
N TRP A 77 -16.41 -17.16 -24.00
CA TRP A 77 -16.39 -18.35 -23.15
C TRP A 77 -16.80 -19.62 -23.90
N ARG A 78 -15.93 -20.63 -23.84
CA ARG A 78 -16.25 -22.00 -24.20
C ARG A 78 -16.07 -22.92 -23.00
N GLU A 79 -17.11 -23.68 -22.71
CA GLU A 79 -17.14 -24.61 -21.59
C GLU A 79 -16.87 -26.05 -22.05
N HIS A 80 -16.07 -26.76 -21.27
CA HIS A 80 -15.76 -28.17 -21.43
C HIS A 80 -16.13 -28.90 -20.15
N THR A 81 -17.30 -29.53 -20.15
CA THR A 81 -17.68 -30.47 -19.09
C THR A 81 -16.86 -31.75 -19.22
N LEU A 82 -16.32 -32.22 -18.11
CA LEU A 82 -15.49 -33.42 -18.01
C LEU A 82 -16.16 -34.43 -17.09
N ASP A 83 -15.87 -35.71 -17.29
CA ASP A 83 -16.08 -36.67 -16.19
C ASP A 83 -15.20 -36.20 -15.01
N PRO A 84 -15.71 -36.17 -13.76
CA PRO A 84 -14.95 -35.69 -12.62
C PRO A 84 -13.58 -36.39 -12.50
N VAL A 85 -12.49 -35.63 -12.60
CA VAL A 85 -11.12 -36.16 -12.49
C VAL A 85 -10.42 -35.53 -11.31
N GLU A 86 -9.94 -36.36 -10.37
CA GLU A 86 -9.00 -35.91 -9.36
C GLU A 86 -7.63 -35.68 -9.99
N THR A 87 -7.13 -34.45 -9.89
CA THR A 87 -5.86 -34.06 -10.50
C THR A 87 -5.19 -32.95 -9.71
N ASP A 88 -3.87 -32.91 -9.74
CA ASP A 88 -3.06 -31.81 -9.20
C ASP A 88 -2.57 -30.84 -10.28
N ALA A 89 -2.86 -31.12 -11.56
CA ALA A 89 -2.51 -30.23 -12.66
C ALA A 89 -3.40 -30.44 -13.90
N VAL A 90 -3.80 -29.34 -14.54
CA VAL A 90 -4.52 -29.33 -15.82
C VAL A 90 -3.63 -28.69 -16.88
N ARG A 91 -3.54 -29.32 -18.06
CA ARG A 91 -2.79 -28.80 -19.21
C ARG A 91 -3.71 -28.57 -20.39
N ILE A 92 -3.59 -27.42 -21.01
CA ILE A 92 -4.22 -27.10 -22.29
C ILE A 92 -3.12 -27.04 -23.35
N THR A 93 -3.26 -27.81 -24.41
CA THR A 93 -2.31 -27.84 -25.53
C THR A 93 -2.99 -27.36 -26.79
N ILE A 94 -2.51 -26.28 -27.37
CA ILE A 94 -3.01 -25.72 -28.64
C ILE A 94 -2.12 -26.23 -29.77
N THR A 95 -2.73 -26.71 -30.84
CA THR A 95 -2.05 -27.19 -32.05
C THR A 95 -2.39 -26.34 -33.27
N LYS A 96 -3.44 -25.52 -33.20
CA LYS A 96 -3.80 -24.57 -34.26
C LYS A 96 -4.43 -23.31 -33.69
N SER A 97 -3.99 -22.17 -34.18
CA SER A 97 -4.55 -20.84 -33.91
C SER A 97 -5.03 -20.23 -35.23
N GLU A 98 -6.09 -19.42 -35.19
CA GLU A 98 -6.75 -18.87 -36.38
C GLU A 98 -5.81 -18.04 -37.26
N TYR A 99 -4.92 -17.26 -36.63
CA TYR A 99 -3.97 -16.40 -37.33
C TYR A 99 -2.58 -17.03 -37.50
N GLY A 100 -2.36 -18.24 -36.99
CA GLY A 100 -1.15 -19.04 -37.18
C GLY A 100 0.15 -18.47 -36.61
N TYR A 101 0.23 -17.15 -36.37
CA TYR A 101 1.45 -16.44 -35.98
C TYR A 101 1.77 -16.55 -34.49
N ARG A 102 0.78 -16.62 -33.60
CA ARG A 102 0.96 -16.94 -32.17
C ARG A 102 -0.21 -17.75 -31.63
N MET A 103 0.02 -18.43 -30.51
CA MET A 103 -1.02 -19.15 -29.75
C MET A 103 -1.22 -18.48 -28.40
N GLY A 104 -2.46 -18.39 -27.95
CA GLY A 104 -2.77 -17.76 -26.67
C GLY A 104 -4.19 -18.07 -26.19
N LEU A 105 -4.40 -17.82 -24.91
CA LEU A 105 -5.66 -17.94 -24.18
C LEU A 105 -5.77 -16.72 -23.28
N ASN A 106 -6.94 -16.10 -23.19
CA ASN A 106 -7.14 -15.05 -22.19
C ASN A 106 -7.31 -15.73 -20.83
N GLU A 107 -8.54 -16.06 -20.48
CA GLU A 107 -8.85 -16.63 -19.17
C GLU A 107 -9.08 -18.13 -19.25
N VAL A 108 -8.65 -18.82 -18.20
CA VAL A 108 -8.95 -20.23 -17.99
C VAL A 108 -9.51 -20.40 -16.58
N GLU A 109 -10.75 -20.86 -16.50
CA GLU A 109 -11.40 -21.20 -15.25
C GLU A 109 -11.50 -22.72 -15.13
N LEU A 110 -11.09 -23.25 -13.98
CA LEU A 110 -11.39 -24.63 -13.62
C LEU A 110 -12.73 -24.69 -12.91
N MET A 111 -13.66 -25.46 -13.48
CA MET A 111 -14.89 -25.83 -12.79
C MET A 111 -14.54 -26.95 -11.83
N LEU A 112 -14.20 -26.53 -10.61
CA LEU A 112 -13.88 -27.47 -9.54
C LEU A 112 -15.17 -28.10 -9.05
N GLY A 113 -15.18 -29.43 -9.03
CA GLY A 113 -16.19 -30.15 -8.29
C GLY A 113 -16.09 -29.86 -6.79
N PRO A 114 -17.00 -30.43 -5.98
CA PRO A 114 -16.78 -30.47 -4.54
C PRO A 114 -15.35 -30.96 -4.33
N ALA A 115 -14.59 -30.29 -3.45
CA ALA A 115 -13.29 -30.81 -3.05
C ALA A 115 -13.47 -32.31 -2.76
N PRO A 116 -12.55 -33.19 -3.22
CA PRO A 116 -12.69 -34.61 -2.97
C PRO A 116 -13.10 -34.74 -1.52
N ALA A 117 -14.26 -35.39 -1.29
CA ALA A 117 -14.86 -35.43 0.03
C ALA A 117 -13.70 -35.76 0.95
N GLY A 118 -13.34 -34.81 1.83
CA GLY A 118 -12.28 -35.02 2.79
C GLY A 118 -12.53 -36.41 3.34
N ASP A 119 -11.51 -37.24 3.31
CA ASP A 119 -11.46 -38.70 3.45
C ASP A 119 -11.99 -39.20 4.81
N GLY A 120 -12.88 -38.43 5.44
CA GLY A 120 -13.22 -38.45 6.84
C GLY A 120 -12.10 -37.89 7.71
N VAL A 121 -10.94 -37.55 7.14
CA VAL A 121 -9.73 -37.20 7.89
C VAL A 121 -9.73 -35.70 8.18
N PRO A 122 -9.82 -35.30 9.46
CA PRO A 122 -9.77 -33.89 9.82
C PRO A 122 -8.41 -33.30 9.45
N ARG A 123 -8.40 -32.09 8.87
CA ARG A 123 -7.15 -31.35 8.64
C ARG A 123 -6.64 -30.85 9.99
N GLU A 124 -5.36 -31.05 10.28
CA GLU A 124 -4.75 -30.57 11.52
C GLU A 124 -3.73 -29.46 11.22
N ARG A 125 -3.73 -28.39 12.03
CA ARG A 125 -2.65 -27.40 12.08
C ARG A 125 -2.16 -27.24 13.51
N LEU A 126 -0.85 -27.13 13.66
CA LEU A 126 -0.17 -26.86 14.92
C LEU A 126 0.48 -25.48 14.84
N THR A 127 0.37 -24.70 15.91
CA THR A 127 1.24 -23.53 16.09
C THR A 127 2.68 -23.99 16.37
N ALA A 128 3.66 -23.12 16.17
CA ALA A 128 4.96 -23.32 16.81
C ALA A 128 4.77 -23.41 18.35
N PRO A 129 5.61 -24.19 19.06
CA PRO A 129 5.71 -24.10 20.52
C PRO A 129 5.98 -22.67 20.97
N TYR A 130 5.22 -22.20 21.94
CA TYR A 130 5.29 -20.86 22.52
C TYR A 130 5.78 -20.93 23.97
N PHE A 131 6.80 -20.17 24.34
CA PHE A 131 7.30 -20.14 25.72
C PHE A 131 6.48 -19.17 26.56
N CYS A 132 5.78 -19.68 27.58
CA CYS A 132 5.09 -18.86 28.58
C CYS A 132 5.96 -18.57 29.82
N GLY A 133 7.02 -19.36 30.04
CA GLY A 133 7.82 -19.31 31.27
C GLY A 133 7.09 -19.90 32.49
N ASP A 134 7.64 -19.70 33.70
CA ASP A 134 6.97 -20.09 34.95
C ASP A 134 5.85 -19.07 35.24
N VAL A 135 4.62 -19.46 34.94
CA VAL A 135 3.42 -18.63 35.08
C VAL A 135 2.51 -19.18 36.18
N PRO A 136 1.83 -18.31 36.96
CA PRO A 136 0.90 -18.77 37.99
C PRO A 136 -0.27 -19.57 37.40
N GLU A 137 -0.73 -19.20 36.20
CA GLU A 137 -1.71 -19.94 35.38
C GLU A 137 -1.47 -19.66 33.88
N MET A 138 -1.92 -20.55 32.98
CA MET A 138 -1.57 -20.53 31.54
C MET A 138 -2.20 -19.39 30.73
N GLY A 139 -3.11 -18.61 31.32
CA GLY A 139 -3.81 -17.51 30.65
C GLY A 139 -5.05 -17.94 29.88
N ARG A 140 -5.37 -17.24 28.79
CA ARG A 140 -6.54 -17.44 27.95
C ARG A 140 -6.15 -17.84 26.53
N ILE A 141 -7.05 -18.52 25.85
CA ILE A 141 -7.02 -18.67 24.40
C ILE A 141 -8.11 -17.77 23.84
N ALA A 142 -7.75 -16.91 22.91
CA ALA A 142 -8.69 -16.04 22.18
C ALA A 142 -8.56 -16.33 20.69
N PHE A 143 -9.68 -16.51 20.02
CA PHE A 143 -9.72 -16.86 18.60
C PHE A 143 -10.91 -16.23 17.90
N ASP A 144 -10.71 -15.93 16.62
CA ASP A 144 -11.75 -15.60 15.66
C ASP A 144 -11.75 -16.68 14.56
N ILE A 145 -12.92 -17.26 14.30
CA ILE A 145 -13.09 -18.39 13.38
C ILE A 145 -14.21 -18.11 12.40
N GLU A 146 -13.92 -18.35 11.13
CA GLU A 146 -14.90 -18.37 10.07
C GLU A 146 -15.34 -19.82 9.87
N GLN A 147 -16.60 -20.11 10.20
CA GLN A 147 -17.20 -21.43 10.09
C GLN A 147 -18.38 -21.41 9.12
N PRO A 148 -18.20 -21.93 7.89
CA PRO A 148 -19.29 -22.17 6.95
C PRO A 148 -20.30 -23.19 7.52
N GLU A 149 -21.55 -23.12 7.05
CA GLU A 149 -22.62 -24.00 7.51
C GLU A 149 -22.23 -25.48 7.36
N GLY A 150 -22.26 -26.22 8.49
CA GLY A 150 -21.89 -27.62 8.57
C GLY A 150 -20.42 -27.90 8.91
N ALA A 151 -19.52 -26.92 8.78
CA ALA A 151 -18.12 -27.08 9.17
C ALA A 151 -17.91 -26.81 10.67
N ARG A 152 -16.91 -27.45 11.28
CA ARG A 152 -16.49 -27.14 12.65
C ARG A 152 -14.97 -27.10 12.79
N ILE A 153 -14.47 -26.25 13.69
CA ILE A 153 -13.06 -26.22 14.10
C ILE A 153 -12.99 -26.59 15.58
N GLU A 154 -12.16 -27.57 15.91
CA GLU A 154 -11.82 -27.92 17.28
C GLU A 154 -10.43 -27.37 17.61
N LEU A 155 -10.39 -26.34 18.46
CA LEU A 155 -9.13 -25.78 18.97
C LEU A 155 -8.79 -26.41 20.31
N ALA A 156 -7.57 -26.89 20.49
CA ALA A 156 -7.09 -27.47 21.75
C ALA A 156 -5.65 -27.04 22.02
N THR A 157 -5.26 -26.96 23.29
CA THR A 157 -3.88 -26.62 23.68
C THR A 157 -3.21 -27.79 24.39
N ARG A 158 -1.89 -27.77 24.46
CA ARG A 158 -1.09 -28.64 25.32
C ARG A 158 0.15 -27.90 25.77
N THR A 159 0.81 -28.38 26.80
CA THR A 159 1.94 -27.67 27.41
C THR A 159 3.13 -28.62 27.68
N ALA A 160 4.35 -28.11 27.79
CA ALA A 160 5.57 -28.88 28.02
C ALA A 160 6.62 -28.08 28.79
N SER A 161 7.56 -28.76 29.46
CA SER A 161 8.70 -28.12 30.13
C SER A 161 9.75 -27.58 29.16
N ASP A 162 9.78 -28.11 27.92
CA ASP A 162 10.72 -27.71 26.87
C ASP A 162 10.04 -27.70 25.48
N ALA A 163 10.63 -26.97 24.52
CA ALA A 163 10.13 -26.87 23.15
C ALA A 163 10.38 -28.11 22.28
N GLY A 164 11.26 -29.01 22.72
CA GLY A 164 11.80 -30.10 21.94
C GLY A 164 10.86 -31.31 21.90
N GLY A 165 10.53 -31.79 20.71
CA GLY A 165 9.59 -32.89 20.46
C GLY A 165 9.99 -34.29 20.96
N THR A 166 10.59 -34.42 22.14
CA THR A 166 10.78 -35.72 22.79
C THR A 166 9.40 -36.33 23.07
N PRO A 167 9.09 -37.55 22.58
CA PRO A 167 7.81 -38.18 22.82
C PRO A 167 7.53 -38.31 24.33
N GLY A 168 6.47 -37.65 24.81
CA GLY A 168 6.07 -37.65 26.22
C GLY A 168 6.40 -36.36 27.00
N ALA A 169 7.14 -35.41 26.42
CA ALA A 169 7.41 -34.11 27.06
C ALA A 169 6.18 -33.17 27.09
N TRP A 170 5.22 -33.41 26.20
CA TRP A 170 3.99 -32.63 26.10
C TRP A 170 2.83 -33.27 26.88
N SER A 171 2.07 -32.43 27.57
CA SER A 171 0.79 -32.80 28.17
C SER A 171 -0.16 -33.38 27.13
N ARG A 172 -1.21 -34.07 27.61
CA ARG A 172 -2.36 -34.36 26.76
C ARG A 172 -2.96 -33.05 26.24
N TRP A 173 -3.51 -33.09 25.03
CA TRP A 173 -4.32 -32.02 24.50
C TRP A 173 -5.52 -31.77 25.41
N SER A 174 -5.85 -30.50 25.65
CA SER A 174 -7.07 -30.08 26.33
C SER A 174 -8.30 -30.56 25.55
N PRO A 175 -9.49 -30.60 26.19
CA PRO A 175 -10.74 -30.60 25.46
C PRO A 175 -10.80 -29.41 24.48
N PRO A 176 -11.52 -29.54 23.36
CA PRO A 176 -11.73 -28.43 22.44
C PRO A 176 -12.40 -27.23 23.13
N TYR A 177 -11.94 -26.02 22.84
CA TYR A 177 -12.52 -24.79 23.36
C TYR A 177 -13.83 -24.46 22.63
N ALA A 178 -14.89 -24.21 23.40
CA ALA A 178 -16.23 -23.93 22.88
C ALA A 178 -16.54 -22.43 22.73
N GLU A 179 -15.80 -21.57 23.43
CA GLU A 179 -16.00 -20.12 23.47
C GLU A 179 -14.67 -19.38 23.41
N SER A 180 -14.72 -18.11 22.99
CA SER A 180 -13.58 -17.22 22.88
C SER A 180 -13.95 -15.86 23.49
N PRO A 181 -13.14 -15.30 24.42
CA PRO A 181 -11.95 -15.90 25.01
C PRO A 181 -12.30 -16.98 26.06
N ALA A 182 -11.45 -18.00 26.22
CA ALA A 182 -11.58 -19.04 27.25
C ALA A 182 -10.27 -19.20 28.05
N MET A 183 -10.35 -19.63 29.31
CA MET A 183 -9.16 -19.98 30.09
C MET A 183 -8.46 -21.20 29.50
N ILE A 184 -7.14 -21.17 29.37
CA ILE A 184 -6.36 -22.31 28.89
C ILE A 184 -6.49 -23.47 29.88
N ALA A 185 -7.04 -24.59 29.41
CA ALA A 185 -7.37 -25.76 30.21
C ALA A 185 -6.21 -26.78 30.30
N SER A 186 -5.11 -26.54 29.58
CA SER A 186 -3.91 -27.39 29.66
C SER A 186 -3.18 -27.19 30.99
N PRO A 187 -2.46 -28.21 31.50
CA PRO A 187 -1.64 -28.09 32.70
C PRO A 187 -0.60 -26.97 32.61
N ARG A 188 -0.14 -26.49 33.76
CA ARG A 188 0.86 -25.43 33.86
C ARG A 188 2.26 -25.96 33.51
N GLU A 189 2.81 -25.54 32.38
CA GLU A 189 4.21 -25.79 32.01
C GLU A 189 4.78 -24.60 31.23
N ALA A 190 6.10 -24.61 31.02
CA ALA A 190 6.84 -23.45 30.48
C ALA A 190 6.57 -23.18 28.98
N TRP A 191 6.12 -24.16 28.22
CA TRP A 191 5.78 -24.05 26.81
C TRP A 191 4.33 -24.45 26.56
N ILE A 192 3.67 -23.82 25.60
CA ILE A 192 2.31 -24.14 25.12
C ILE A 192 2.30 -24.29 23.60
N GLN A 193 1.43 -25.15 23.10
CA GLN A 193 1.15 -25.28 21.69
C GLN A 193 -0.36 -25.39 21.49
N CYS A 194 -0.87 -24.82 20.40
CA CYS A 194 -2.26 -24.98 20.00
C CYS A 194 -2.38 -25.85 18.76
N ARG A 195 -3.44 -26.64 18.73
CA ARG A 195 -3.88 -27.47 17.63
C ARG A 195 -5.25 -27.01 17.16
N ALA A 196 -5.39 -26.83 15.86
CA ALA A 196 -6.66 -26.64 15.21
C ALA A 196 -6.97 -27.87 14.37
N VAL A 197 -8.08 -28.54 14.68
CA VAL A 197 -8.62 -29.67 13.92
C VAL A 197 -9.83 -29.18 13.15
N PHE A 198 -9.74 -29.20 11.83
CA PHE A 198 -10.78 -28.70 10.92
C PHE A 198 -11.61 -29.87 10.42
N HIS A 199 -12.91 -29.82 10.66
CA HIS A 199 -13.91 -30.72 10.12
C HIS A 199 -14.67 -29.93 9.06
N ASP A 200 -14.11 -29.87 7.86
CA ASP A 200 -14.69 -29.12 6.77
C ASP A 200 -15.93 -29.87 6.24
N ALA A 201 -17.02 -29.16 6.00
CA ALA A 201 -18.21 -29.70 5.36
C ALA A 201 -18.57 -28.81 4.16
N GLY A 202 -18.61 -29.40 2.97
CA GLY A 202 -18.95 -28.69 1.74
C GLY A 202 -17.79 -27.85 1.17
N PRO A 203 -18.10 -26.95 0.20
CA PRO A 203 -17.10 -26.31 -0.65
C PRO A 203 -16.37 -25.13 0.00
N ARG A 204 -16.91 -24.55 1.08
CA ARG A 204 -16.24 -23.50 1.87
C ARG A 204 -15.63 -24.14 3.11
N ARG A 205 -14.33 -23.90 3.33
CA ARG A 205 -13.58 -24.46 4.47
C ARG A 205 -13.60 -23.53 5.66
N ALA A 206 -13.50 -24.10 6.85
CA ALA A 206 -13.38 -23.33 8.07
C ALA A 206 -11.97 -22.74 8.22
N VAL A 207 -11.87 -21.50 8.69
CA VAL A 207 -10.61 -20.74 8.83
C VAL A 207 -10.49 -20.18 10.24
N VAL A 208 -9.28 -20.25 10.81
CA VAL A 208 -8.93 -19.48 12.01
C VAL A 208 -8.35 -18.15 11.52
N ARG A 209 -9.07 -17.06 11.73
CA ARG A 209 -8.67 -15.70 11.31
C ARG A 209 -7.67 -15.08 12.27
N ARG A 210 -7.89 -15.31 13.58
CA ARG A 210 -7.01 -14.87 14.65
C ARG A 210 -6.91 -15.97 15.70
N LEU A 211 -5.72 -16.15 16.27
CA LEU A 211 -5.47 -17.03 17.41
C LEU A 211 -4.41 -16.38 18.31
N ALA A 212 -4.75 -16.15 19.56
CA ALA A 212 -3.86 -15.68 20.61
C ALA A 212 -3.88 -16.68 21.78
N LEU A 213 -2.70 -16.97 22.32
CA LEU A 213 -2.50 -17.91 23.43
C LEU A 213 -1.77 -17.19 24.56
N GLY A 214 -2.36 -17.16 25.74
CA GLY A 214 -1.83 -16.55 26.95
C GLY A 214 -2.70 -15.38 27.44
N TRP A 215 -2.09 -14.37 28.06
CA TRP A 215 -2.81 -13.26 28.67
C TRP A 215 -3.23 -12.21 27.62
N PRO A 216 -4.09 -11.22 27.93
CA PRO A 216 -4.37 -10.14 26.99
C PRO A 216 -3.07 -9.59 26.39
N GLU A 217 -3.09 -9.27 25.10
CA GLU A 217 -2.03 -8.52 24.43
C GLU A 217 -1.81 -7.21 25.22
N SER A 218 -0.84 -7.23 26.13
CA SER A 218 -0.56 -6.09 26.99
C SER A 218 0.37 -5.11 26.28
N ILE A 219 1.19 -5.61 25.34
CA ILE A 219 2.05 -4.80 24.49
C ILE A 219 1.19 -4.23 23.36
N GLU A 220 1.10 -2.91 23.31
CA GLU A 220 0.35 -2.17 22.30
C GLU A 220 1.22 -1.91 21.06
N ARG A 221 2.50 -1.57 21.26
CA ARG A 221 3.42 -1.19 20.17
C ARG A 221 4.88 -1.19 20.61
N VAL A 222 5.79 -1.35 19.65
CA VAL A 222 7.22 -1.04 19.83
C VAL A 222 7.56 0.26 19.07
N ASP A 223 7.84 1.31 19.83
CA ASP A 223 8.29 2.60 19.34
C ASP A 223 9.81 2.55 19.09
N MET A 224 10.23 3.05 17.92
CA MET A 224 11.64 3.37 17.62
C MET A 224 11.75 4.87 17.36
N ASP A 225 12.88 5.46 17.72
CA ASP A 225 13.15 6.88 17.48
C ASP A 225 13.54 7.19 16.03
N ALA A 226 14.04 6.19 15.30
CA ALA A 226 14.38 6.28 13.88
C ALA A 226 13.33 5.62 12.98
N LEU A 227 13.03 6.28 11.86
CA LEU A 227 12.17 5.75 10.78
C LEU A 227 12.82 4.54 10.08
N VAL A 228 14.09 4.71 9.76
CA VAL A 228 15.01 3.71 9.24
C VAL A 228 16.28 3.83 10.08
N PRO A 229 16.51 2.91 11.03
CA PRO A 229 17.74 2.88 11.82
C PRO A 229 18.99 2.84 10.93
N GLU A 230 19.96 3.71 11.17
CA GLU A 230 21.20 3.77 10.39
C GLU A 230 22.31 2.91 10.99
N PRO A 231 23.14 2.24 10.17
CA PRO A 231 24.34 1.55 10.64
C PRO A 231 25.26 2.46 11.47
N GLY A 232 25.64 1.99 12.66
CA GLY A 232 26.56 2.70 13.56
C GLY A 232 25.92 3.76 14.46
N GLU A 233 24.65 4.12 14.24
CA GLU A 233 23.90 5.01 15.13
C GLU A 233 23.22 4.20 16.25
N PRO A 234 23.06 4.78 17.46
CA PRO A 234 22.30 4.13 18.53
C PRO A 234 20.80 4.12 18.20
N LEU A 235 20.14 2.98 18.40
CA LEU A 235 18.70 2.83 18.26
C LEU A 235 18.02 2.90 19.64
N GLU A 236 17.08 3.83 19.83
CA GLU A 236 16.22 3.84 21.01
C GLU A 236 14.97 3.01 20.77
N VAL A 237 14.69 2.07 21.69
CA VAL A 237 13.51 1.20 21.62
C VAL A 237 12.67 1.40 22.88
N THR A 238 11.39 1.71 22.68
CA THR A 238 10.41 1.81 23.77
C THR A 238 9.23 0.86 23.52
N VAL A 239 8.92 0.02 24.50
CA VAL A 239 7.74 -0.86 24.47
C VAL A 239 6.59 -0.14 25.16
N ARG A 240 5.46 0.01 24.45
CA ARG A 240 4.22 0.60 24.97
C ARG A 240 3.26 -0.50 25.41
N PHE A 241 2.61 -0.28 26.55
CA PHE A 241 1.62 -1.21 27.08
C PHE A 241 0.25 -0.56 27.20
N GLY A 242 -0.81 -1.32 26.89
CA GLY A 242 -2.20 -0.84 26.98
C GLY A 242 -2.68 -0.62 28.42
N GLU A 243 -1.98 -1.21 29.39
CA GLU A 243 -2.22 -1.06 30.82
C GLU A 243 -0.92 -0.84 31.61
N ALA A 244 -1.05 -0.45 32.88
CA ALA A 244 0.10 -0.28 33.77
C ALA A 244 0.64 -1.66 34.19
N MET A 245 1.94 -1.84 34.06
CA MET A 245 2.64 -3.10 34.32
C MET A 245 3.26 -3.14 35.72
N ASP A 246 3.70 -4.31 36.15
CA ASP A 246 4.49 -4.50 37.36
C ASP A 246 5.89 -3.90 37.18
N ALA A 247 6.18 -2.84 37.94
CA ALA A 247 7.45 -2.13 37.93
C ALA A 247 8.66 -3.02 38.29
N CYS A 248 8.43 -4.14 38.97
CA CYS A 248 9.46 -5.10 39.34
C CYS A 248 9.65 -6.22 38.30
N ALA A 249 8.75 -6.33 37.32
CA ALA A 249 8.88 -7.34 36.27
C ALA A 249 9.96 -6.94 35.25
N PRO A 250 10.86 -7.88 34.88
CA PRO A 250 11.84 -7.61 33.83
C PRO A 250 11.14 -7.50 32.48
N VAL A 251 11.50 -6.50 31.68
CA VAL A 251 11.15 -6.46 30.26
C VAL A 251 12.36 -6.90 29.47
N MET A 252 12.17 -7.90 28.64
CA MET A 252 13.23 -8.55 27.86
C MET A 252 12.96 -8.32 26.39
N GLY A 253 14.00 -8.03 25.63
CA GLY A 253 13.98 -7.99 24.19
C GLY A 253 15.02 -8.91 23.59
N GLU A 254 14.82 -9.32 22.36
CA GLU A 254 15.79 -9.98 21.51
C GLU A 254 15.82 -9.22 20.18
N LEU A 255 16.97 -8.63 19.86
CA LEU A 255 17.17 -7.89 18.61
C LEU A 255 18.10 -8.70 17.69
N VAL A 256 17.59 -9.06 16.52
CA VAL A 256 18.33 -9.68 15.44
C VAL A 256 18.63 -8.61 14.39
N LEU A 257 19.89 -8.18 14.33
CA LEU A 257 20.35 -7.25 13.30
C LEU A 257 20.77 -8.01 12.01
N PRO A 258 20.75 -7.36 10.84
CA PRO A 258 21.15 -7.97 9.57
C PRO A 258 22.49 -8.71 9.65
N GLY A 259 22.48 -10.01 9.38
CA GLY A 259 23.67 -10.86 9.38
C GLY A 259 24.36 -11.01 10.74
N ARG A 260 23.68 -10.72 11.85
CA ARG A 260 24.18 -10.87 13.22
C ARG A 260 23.38 -11.91 14.00
N ASP A 261 24.01 -12.45 15.03
CA ASP A 261 23.32 -13.26 16.04
C ASP A 261 22.40 -12.38 16.90
N ALA A 262 21.40 -13.01 17.49
CA ALA A 262 20.45 -12.35 18.36
C ALA A 262 21.12 -11.70 19.58
N LYS A 263 20.80 -10.42 19.83
CA LYS A 263 21.28 -9.63 20.97
C LYS A 263 20.17 -9.49 22.00
N ALA A 264 20.40 -10.00 23.21
CA ALA A 264 19.46 -9.84 24.32
C ALA A 264 19.46 -8.39 24.84
N LEU A 265 18.26 -7.81 24.94
CA LEU A 265 17.99 -6.51 25.56
C LEU A 265 17.40 -6.77 26.94
N THR A 266 18.11 -6.38 27.99
CA THR A 266 17.72 -6.71 29.39
C THR A 266 17.75 -5.51 30.34
N GLN A 267 18.29 -4.39 29.87
CA GLN A 267 18.45 -3.16 30.65
C GLN A 267 17.56 -2.07 30.09
N GLY A 268 16.95 -1.30 30.99
CA GLY A 268 16.01 -0.25 30.63
C GLY A 268 15.31 0.33 31.86
N VAL A 269 14.36 1.23 31.62
CA VAL A 269 13.63 1.95 32.66
C VAL A 269 12.14 2.04 32.33
N TRP A 270 11.31 1.87 33.36
CA TRP A 270 9.88 2.14 33.29
C TRP A 270 9.59 3.65 33.30
N THR A 271 8.59 4.07 32.54
CA THR A 271 7.96 5.39 32.73
C THR A 271 7.22 5.45 34.07
N SER A 272 6.97 6.66 34.57
CA SER A 272 6.35 6.85 35.88
C SER A 272 4.94 6.27 36.00
N ASP A 273 4.23 6.11 34.89
CA ASP A 273 2.90 5.50 34.81
C ASP A 273 2.94 3.96 34.61
N MET A 274 4.14 3.38 34.47
CA MET A 274 4.38 1.97 34.20
C MET A 274 3.71 1.46 32.91
N ARG A 275 3.42 2.35 31.96
CA ARG A 275 2.83 2.00 30.65
C ARG A 275 3.86 1.95 29.54
N SER A 276 5.13 2.24 29.84
CA SER A 276 6.19 2.14 28.85
C SER A 276 7.50 1.70 29.46
N TRP A 277 8.22 0.86 28.74
CA TRP A 277 9.58 0.45 29.07
C TRP A 277 10.53 0.93 27.99
N ARG A 278 11.54 1.72 28.37
CA ARG A 278 12.59 2.19 27.47
C ARG A 278 13.85 1.37 27.69
N PHE A 279 14.29 0.63 26.68
CA PHE A 279 15.59 -0.06 26.74
C PHE A 279 16.74 0.95 26.73
N GLU A 280 17.90 0.56 27.26
CA GLU A 280 19.13 1.32 26.99
C GLU A 280 19.40 1.36 25.47
N PRO A 281 19.91 2.48 24.92
CA PRO A 281 20.16 2.61 23.49
C PRO A 281 21.04 1.48 22.95
N VAL A 282 20.65 0.93 21.80
CA VAL A 282 21.28 -0.27 21.23
C VAL A 282 22.14 0.13 20.04
N ALA A 283 23.44 -0.17 20.11
CA ALA A 283 24.34 0.02 18.97
C ALA A 283 23.93 -0.86 17.77
N VAL A 284 23.76 -0.24 16.60
CA VAL A 284 23.41 -0.89 15.32
C VAL A 284 24.70 -1.24 14.56
N ASP A 285 25.45 -2.21 15.09
CA ASP A 285 26.79 -2.58 14.58
C ASP A 285 26.72 -3.61 13.43
N CYS A 286 25.94 -3.33 12.39
CA CYS A 286 25.73 -4.23 11.26
C CYS A 286 25.80 -3.49 9.92
N GLY A 287 25.73 -4.25 8.82
CA GLY A 287 25.43 -3.68 7.51
C GLY A 287 23.93 -3.41 7.37
N GLU A 288 23.54 -2.94 6.20
CA GLU A 288 22.14 -2.70 5.86
C GLU A 288 21.39 -4.02 5.64
N GLY A 289 20.07 -4.01 5.86
CA GLY A 289 19.21 -5.16 5.60
C GLY A 289 18.00 -5.23 6.52
N VAL A 290 17.39 -6.41 6.59
CA VAL A 290 16.22 -6.68 7.43
C VAL A 290 16.64 -7.31 8.76
N GLY A 291 16.10 -6.78 9.84
CA GLY A 291 16.23 -7.30 11.20
C GLY A 291 14.88 -7.55 11.85
N GLU A 292 14.91 -8.08 13.06
CA GLU A 292 13.72 -8.39 13.85
C GLU A 292 13.96 -8.01 15.31
N ILE A 293 12.92 -7.51 15.98
CA ILE A 293 12.92 -7.35 17.43
C ILE A 293 11.74 -8.11 18.02
N VAL A 294 12.00 -8.92 19.04
CA VAL A 294 10.98 -9.61 19.82
C VAL A 294 11.06 -9.13 21.26
N VAL A 295 9.98 -8.57 21.79
CA VAL A 295 9.89 -8.08 23.17
C VAL A 295 8.92 -8.91 23.98
N GLY A 296 9.15 -9.03 25.29
CA GLY A 296 8.32 -9.81 26.20
C GLY A 296 8.79 -9.72 27.66
N GLY A 297 8.44 -10.71 28.47
CA GLY A 297 8.88 -10.85 29.87
C GLY A 297 8.15 -9.98 30.89
N ALA A 298 7.58 -8.83 30.47
CA ALA A 298 6.78 -7.95 31.32
C ALA A 298 5.61 -8.69 31.97
N ARG A 299 5.14 -8.22 33.13
CA ARG A 299 3.96 -8.78 33.82
C ARG A 299 3.01 -7.69 34.27
N THR A 300 1.72 -7.98 34.32
CA THR A 300 0.75 -7.11 34.98
C THR A 300 0.97 -7.14 36.50
N PRO A 301 0.42 -6.18 37.27
CA PRO A 301 0.48 -6.22 38.74
C PRO A 301 -0.14 -7.47 39.38
N ALA A 302 -1.00 -8.19 38.65
CA ALA A 302 -1.57 -9.47 39.07
C ALA A 302 -0.64 -10.68 38.79
N GLY A 303 0.55 -10.45 38.21
CA GLY A 303 1.55 -11.47 37.92
C GLY A 303 1.41 -12.14 36.55
N TYR A 304 0.49 -11.66 35.71
CA TYR A 304 0.21 -12.20 34.38
C TYR A 304 1.23 -11.73 33.35
N PRO A 305 1.96 -12.63 32.66
CA PRO A 305 2.95 -12.21 31.66
C PRO A 305 2.30 -11.58 30.43
N ALA A 306 2.93 -10.53 29.92
CA ALA A 306 2.60 -9.97 28.61
C ALA A 306 2.99 -10.96 27.51
N LEU A 307 2.14 -11.06 26.49
CA LEU A 307 2.48 -11.81 25.29
C LEU A 307 3.70 -11.19 24.59
N HIS A 308 4.62 -12.04 24.17
CA HIS A 308 5.71 -11.63 23.30
C HIS A 308 5.17 -10.96 22.03
N HIS A 309 5.83 -9.89 21.61
CA HIS A 309 5.48 -9.10 20.43
C HIS A 309 6.71 -8.97 19.54
N GLY A 310 6.58 -9.39 18.28
CA GLY A 310 7.66 -9.34 17.29
C GLY A 310 7.39 -8.27 16.24
N GLU A 311 8.41 -7.50 15.89
CA GLU A 311 8.37 -6.54 14.79
C GLU A 311 9.60 -6.68 13.89
N VAL A 312 9.38 -6.57 12.58
CA VAL A 312 10.44 -6.47 11.59
C VAL A 312 10.91 -5.01 11.53
N LEU A 313 12.20 -4.80 11.29
CA LEU A 313 12.77 -3.48 10.99
C LEU A 313 13.73 -3.56 9.80
N VAL A 314 13.92 -2.43 9.14
CA VAL A 314 14.94 -2.25 8.10
C VAL A 314 16.05 -1.38 8.65
N VAL A 315 17.29 -1.85 8.56
CA VAL A 315 18.49 -1.08 8.91
C VAL A 315 19.14 -0.56 7.63
N GLY A 316 19.40 0.74 7.59
CA GLY A 316 19.93 1.46 6.44
C GLY A 316 18.94 1.59 5.28
N SER A 317 19.23 2.51 4.38
CA SER A 317 18.33 2.87 3.28
C SER A 317 18.39 1.92 2.07
N GLY A 318 19.42 1.08 1.92
CA GLY A 318 19.64 0.23 0.76
C GLY A 318 18.43 -0.61 0.32
N PRO A 319 17.75 -1.35 1.21
CA PRO A 319 16.56 -2.12 0.82
C PRO A 319 15.44 -1.25 0.21
N LEU A 320 15.27 -0.02 0.72
CA LEU A 320 14.30 0.94 0.20
C LEU A 320 14.76 1.55 -1.13
N VAL A 321 16.05 1.86 -1.26
CA VAL A 321 16.66 2.36 -2.50
C VAL A 321 16.58 1.33 -3.62
N ASP A 322 16.83 0.05 -3.34
CA ASP A 322 16.71 -1.03 -4.32
C ASP A 322 15.27 -1.19 -4.79
N ARG A 323 14.30 -1.11 -3.88
CA ARG A 323 12.89 -1.11 -4.23
C ARG A 323 12.51 0.12 -5.04
N LEU A 324 13.03 1.30 -4.69
CA LEU A 324 12.80 2.54 -5.40
C LEU A 324 13.35 2.49 -6.84
N ARG A 325 14.53 1.88 -7.05
CA ARG A 325 15.08 1.61 -8.40
C ARG A 325 14.15 0.73 -9.22
N GLU A 326 13.61 -0.34 -8.64
CA GLU A 326 12.64 -1.21 -9.35
C GLU A 326 11.39 -0.43 -9.79
N LEU A 327 10.85 0.45 -8.92
CA LEU A 327 9.72 1.30 -9.28
C LEU A 327 10.10 2.31 -10.37
N ALA A 328 11.26 2.96 -10.25
CA ALA A 328 11.77 3.91 -11.23
C ALA A 328 11.92 3.25 -12.62
N ASP A 329 12.59 2.11 -12.70
CA ASP A 329 12.78 1.35 -13.93
C ASP A 329 11.43 0.95 -14.55
N TRP A 330 10.47 0.52 -13.72
CA TRP A 330 9.13 0.21 -14.20
C TRP A 330 8.42 1.44 -14.78
N THR A 331 8.48 2.60 -14.11
CA THR A 331 7.84 3.83 -14.60
C THR A 331 8.46 4.34 -15.90
N MET A 332 9.79 4.27 -16.03
CA MET A 332 10.48 4.62 -17.29
C MET A 332 10.10 3.67 -18.43
N ALA A 333 9.90 2.38 -18.14
CA ALA A 333 9.45 1.40 -19.13
C ALA A 333 7.94 1.52 -19.46
N ASN A 334 7.15 2.15 -18.59
CA ASN A 334 5.69 2.25 -18.69
C ASN A 334 5.22 3.69 -18.47
N PRO A 335 5.63 4.65 -19.32
CA PRO A 335 5.22 6.04 -19.17
C PRO A 335 3.69 6.16 -19.27
N HIS A 336 3.12 7.02 -18.42
CA HIS A 336 1.68 7.18 -18.33
C HIS A 336 1.19 8.35 -19.19
N ASN A 337 0.02 8.19 -19.82
CA ASN A 337 -0.56 9.24 -20.67
C ASN A 337 -1.18 10.40 -19.88
N ALA A 338 -1.65 10.14 -18.66
CA ALA A 338 -2.19 11.16 -17.79
C ALA A 338 -1.07 11.97 -17.13
N ILE A 339 -1.12 13.29 -17.27
CA ILE A 339 -0.04 14.19 -16.84
C ILE A 339 0.23 14.12 -15.32
N PHE A 340 -0.80 13.87 -14.50
CA PHE A 340 -0.64 13.84 -13.04
C PHE A 340 0.17 12.63 -12.59
N VAL A 341 -0.12 11.44 -13.15
CA VAL A 341 0.63 10.21 -12.84
C VAL A 341 2.07 10.35 -13.31
N GLU A 342 2.25 10.86 -14.53
CA GLU A 342 3.59 10.99 -15.09
C GLU A 342 4.41 12.06 -14.36
N GLY A 343 3.78 13.14 -13.88
CA GLY A 343 4.41 14.10 -12.99
C GLY A 343 4.95 13.46 -11.71
N TYR A 344 4.17 12.58 -11.06
CA TYR A 344 4.63 11.84 -9.89
C TYR A 344 5.72 10.81 -10.22
N ASN A 345 5.63 10.13 -11.38
CA ASN A 345 6.70 9.27 -11.86
C ASN A 345 8.01 10.07 -11.98
N LYS A 346 7.96 11.25 -12.61
CA LYS A 346 9.15 12.11 -12.76
C LYS A 346 9.65 12.66 -11.44
N ARG A 347 8.79 12.96 -10.46
CA ARG A 347 9.22 13.34 -9.10
C ARG A 347 9.96 12.20 -8.41
N THR A 348 9.50 10.96 -8.62
CA THR A 348 10.20 9.75 -8.14
C THR A 348 11.59 9.64 -8.77
N LEU A 349 11.71 9.80 -10.10
CA LEU A 349 12.99 9.77 -10.80
C LEU A 349 13.93 10.90 -10.35
N LEU A 350 13.40 12.11 -10.18
CA LEU A 350 14.18 13.26 -9.71
C LEU A 350 14.73 13.04 -8.29
N GLY A 351 13.89 12.51 -7.39
CA GLY A 351 14.31 12.16 -6.04
C GLY A 351 15.37 11.05 -6.04
N LEU A 352 15.20 10.03 -6.88
CA LEU A 352 16.19 8.96 -7.01
C LEU A 352 17.51 9.48 -7.58
N TYR A 353 17.49 10.39 -8.56
CA TYR A 353 18.70 11.11 -9.00
C TYR A 353 19.41 11.83 -7.84
N GLU A 354 18.66 12.52 -6.97
CA GLU A 354 19.25 13.17 -5.80
C GLU A 354 19.84 12.21 -4.76
N ILE A 355 19.38 10.97 -4.73
CA ILE A 355 19.87 9.92 -3.84
C ILE A 355 21.11 9.23 -4.44
N THR A 356 21.09 8.92 -5.74
CA THR A 356 22.10 8.04 -6.37
C THR A 356 23.09 8.76 -7.27
N GLY A 357 22.75 9.93 -7.81
CA GLY A 357 23.53 10.65 -8.81
C GLY A 357 23.49 10.01 -10.21
N GLU A 358 22.57 9.08 -10.47
CA GLU A 358 22.47 8.38 -11.75
C GLU A 358 21.84 9.28 -12.83
N GLU A 359 22.66 9.79 -13.75
CA GLU A 359 22.28 10.81 -14.74
C GLU A 359 21.10 10.42 -15.65
N GLY A 360 20.89 9.13 -15.91
CA GLY A 360 19.77 8.67 -16.73
C GLY A 360 18.39 9.11 -16.19
N TYR A 361 18.26 9.26 -14.87
CA TYR A 361 17.01 9.71 -14.26
C TYR A 361 16.75 11.21 -14.49
N ILE A 362 17.76 12.07 -14.34
CA ILE A 362 17.57 13.52 -14.57
C ILE A 362 17.42 13.86 -16.05
N GLU A 363 18.05 13.09 -16.95
CA GLU A 363 17.88 13.24 -18.40
C GLU A 363 16.42 12.97 -18.82
N ASP A 364 15.81 11.91 -18.29
CA ASP A 364 14.42 11.56 -18.54
C ASP A 364 13.44 12.61 -17.96
N VAL A 365 13.70 13.07 -16.73
CA VAL A 365 12.94 14.16 -16.10
C VAL A 365 12.99 15.44 -16.93
N ARG A 366 14.18 15.84 -17.37
CA ARG A 366 14.38 17.06 -18.19
C ARG A 366 13.64 16.97 -19.52
N ALA A 367 13.70 15.82 -20.20
CA ALA A 367 13.00 15.61 -21.45
C ALA A 367 11.48 15.74 -21.28
N TRP A 368 10.93 15.18 -20.20
CA TRP A 368 9.50 15.30 -19.93
C TRP A 368 9.10 16.70 -19.46
N ALA A 369 9.93 17.39 -18.66
CA ALA A 369 9.70 18.78 -18.27
C ALA A 369 9.62 19.69 -19.51
N GLN A 370 10.53 19.52 -20.48
CA GLN A 370 10.47 20.24 -21.75
C GLN A 370 9.17 19.93 -22.50
N TRP A 371 8.81 18.65 -22.64
CA TRP A 371 7.55 18.26 -23.28
C TRP A 371 6.34 18.90 -22.60
N LEU A 372 6.29 18.91 -21.26
CA LEU A 372 5.18 19.48 -20.51
C LEU A 372 5.05 20.99 -20.77
N LEU A 373 6.16 21.72 -20.82
CA LEU A 373 6.18 23.15 -21.15
C LEU A 373 5.65 23.42 -22.57
N GLU A 374 6.04 22.58 -23.54
CA GLU A 374 5.55 22.66 -24.92
C GLU A 374 4.09 22.23 -25.07
N TYR A 375 3.59 21.40 -24.15
CA TYR A 375 2.22 20.89 -24.16
C TYR A 375 1.17 21.88 -23.65
N GLN A 376 1.60 22.95 -22.97
CA GLN A 376 0.72 24.00 -22.48
C GLN A 376 -0.03 24.68 -23.64
N LYS A 377 -1.34 24.85 -23.49
CA LYS A 377 -2.14 25.60 -24.47
C LYS A 377 -1.92 27.11 -24.33
N PRO A 378 -2.14 27.91 -25.39
CA PRO A 378 -1.97 29.36 -25.35
C PRO A 378 -2.78 30.06 -24.26
N GLU A 379 -3.92 29.47 -23.87
CA GLU A 379 -4.79 29.97 -22.81
C GLU A 379 -4.23 29.70 -21.40
N GLY A 380 -3.21 28.84 -21.27
CA GLY A 380 -2.50 28.59 -20.00
C GLY A 380 -2.81 27.28 -19.30
N TYR A 381 -3.71 26.45 -19.81
CA TYR A 381 -4.02 25.13 -19.25
C TYR A 381 -3.25 24.01 -19.97
N TRP A 382 -3.25 22.83 -19.34
CA TRP A 382 -2.74 21.59 -19.92
C TRP A 382 -3.90 20.61 -20.13
N PRO A 383 -4.02 19.96 -21.30
CA PRO A 383 -4.87 18.78 -21.41
C PRO A 383 -4.39 17.70 -20.45
N THR A 384 -5.31 16.93 -19.87
CA THR A 384 -4.97 15.91 -18.85
C THR A 384 -4.51 14.58 -19.45
N GLY A 385 -4.71 14.39 -20.76
CA GLY A 385 -4.38 13.16 -21.48
C GLY A 385 -5.51 12.13 -21.56
N TYR A 386 -6.67 12.40 -20.95
CA TYR A 386 -7.79 11.45 -20.93
C TYR A 386 -9.21 12.05 -21.00
N GLY A 387 -9.37 13.38 -21.05
CA GLY A 387 -10.66 14.06 -21.19
C GLY A 387 -10.65 15.43 -20.53
N ASP A 388 -11.64 15.68 -19.66
CA ASP A 388 -11.78 16.89 -18.85
C ASP A 388 -10.44 17.39 -18.27
N VAL A 389 -10.29 18.71 -18.25
CA VAL A 389 -9.12 19.38 -17.70
C VAL A 389 -9.36 19.62 -16.21
N TYR A 390 -8.64 18.87 -15.38
CA TYR A 390 -8.66 19.04 -13.93
C TYR A 390 -7.45 19.87 -13.50
N PHE A 391 -7.70 20.91 -12.73
CA PHE A 391 -6.62 21.69 -12.14
C PHE A 391 -5.90 20.93 -11.03
N ALA A 392 -6.56 19.97 -10.37
CA ALA A 392 -5.89 18.97 -9.54
C ALA A 392 -4.73 18.27 -10.28
N ASP A 393 -5.03 17.66 -11.43
CA ASP A 393 -4.05 16.94 -12.25
C ASP A 393 -2.94 17.86 -12.76
N THR A 394 -3.31 19.09 -13.10
CA THR A 394 -2.35 20.12 -13.50
C THR A 394 -1.42 20.46 -12.35
N GLY A 395 -1.96 20.66 -11.13
CA GLY A 395 -1.19 20.92 -9.91
C GLY A 395 -0.16 19.81 -9.65
N SER A 396 -0.58 18.54 -9.62
CA SER A 396 0.33 17.40 -9.46
C SER A 396 1.47 17.42 -10.49
N ALA A 397 1.17 17.68 -11.75
CA ALA A 397 2.16 17.71 -12.83
C ALA A 397 3.13 18.89 -12.68
N LEU A 398 2.62 20.07 -12.31
CA LEU A 398 3.43 21.27 -12.10
C LEU A 398 4.30 21.19 -10.84
N GLY A 399 3.92 20.38 -9.85
CA GLY A 399 4.79 20.02 -8.72
C GLY A 399 6.15 19.47 -9.17
N LEU A 400 6.21 18.74 -10.29
CA LEU A 400 7.51 18.37 -10.89
C LEU A 400 8.31 19.60 -11.32
N LEU A 401 7.70 20.53 -12.07
CA LEU A 401 8.44 21.68 -12.63
C LEU A 401 9.04 22.53 -11.50
N ILE A 402 8.32 22.65 -10.39
CA ILE A 402 8.78 23.32 -9.17
C ILE A 402 10.02 22.62 -8.62
N ASN A 403 10.00 21.30 -8.43
CA ASN A 403 11.16 20.56 -7.92
C ASN A 403 12.34 20.57 -8.89
N PHE A 404 12.07 20.39 -10.20
CA PHE A 404 13.08 20.42 -11.25
C PHE A 404 13.76 21.79 -11.36
N TYR A 405 13.14 22.86 -10.89
CA TYR A 405 13.67 24.22 -10.96
C TYR A 405 15.09 24.36 -10.38
N LYS A 406 15.43 23.61 -9.30
CA LYS A 406 16.79 23.54 -8.75
C LYS A 406 17.83 23.09 -9.78
N PHE A 407 17.47 22.13 -10.63
CA PHE A 407 18.34 21.50 -11.65
C PHE A 407 18.21 22.13 -13.04
N ALA A 408 17.20 22.98 -13.22
CA ALA A 408 16.96 23.70 -14.46
C ALA A 408 18.08 24.73 -14.73
N THR A 409 18.46 24.83 -15.99
CA THR A 409 19.29 25.90 -16.54
C THR A 409 18.52 27.23 -16.51
N ALA A 410 19.22 28.35 -16.72
CA ALA A 410 18.59 29.67 -16.74
C ALA A 410 17.46 29.80 -17.79
N ASP A 411 17.63 29.18 -18.97
CA ASP A 411 16.62 29.23 -20.03
C ASP A 411 15.40 28.36 -19.68
N GLU A 412 15.61 27.18 -19.09
CA GLU A 412 14.53 26.31 -18.61
C GLU A 412 13.76 26.98 -17.46
N ARG A 413 14.46 27.60 -16.50
CA ARG A 413 13.81 28.37 -15.42
C ARG A 413 12.90 29.46 -15.97
N LYS A 414 13.40 30.24 -16.93
CA LYS A 414 12.60 31.28 -17.60
C LYS A 414 11.37 30.69 -18.32
N ALA A 415 11.50 29.51 -18.93
CA ALA A 415 10.37 28.84 -19.56
C ALA A 415 9.33 28.37 -18.54
N ILE A 416 9.79 27.83 -17.40
CA ILE A 416 8.93 27.46 -16.26
C ILE A 416 8.20 28.70 -15.72
N ASP A 417 8.91 29.79 -15.42
CA ASP A 417 8.32 31.04 -14.93
C ASP A 417 7.22 31.54 -15.88
N THR A 418 7.51 31.53 -17.18
CA THR A 418 6.55 31.98 -18.21
C THR A 418 5.31 31.09 -18.26
N ALA A 419 5.46 29.77 -18.13
CA ALA A 419 4.35 28.83 -18.15
C ALA A 419 3.48 28.96 -16.88
N LEU A 420 4.11 29.09 -15.71
CA LEU A 420 3.42 29.27 -14.42
C LEU A 420 2.68 30.61 -14.37
N GLU A 421 3.27 31.71 -14.83
CA GLU A 421 2.59 33.01 -14.90
C GLU A 421 1.38 32.99 -15.84
N ARG A 422 1.47 32.29 -16.98
CA ARG A 422 0.32 32.10 -17.88
C ARG A 422 -0.81 31.32 -17.19
N TYR A 423 -0.46 30.29 -16.41
CA TYR A 423 -1.42 29.51 -15.66
C TYR A 423 -2.06 30.33 -14.53
N ALA A 424 -1.27 31.10 -13.78
CA ALA A 424 -1.79 32.01 -12.76
C ALA A 424 -2.74 33.07 -13.36
N ALA A 425 -2.39 33.65 -14.52
CA ALA A 425 -3.25 34.58 -15.24
C ALA A 425 -4.59 33.92 -15.66
N LEU A 426 -4.55 32.68 -16.13
CA LEU A 426 -5.76 31.90 -16.42
C LEU A 426 -6.66 31.80 -15.19
N LEU A 427 -6.11 31.39 -14.04
CA LEU A 427 -6.88 31.11 -12.84
C LEU A 427 -7.42 32.37 -12.14
N LEU A 428 -6.64 33.46 -12.16
CA LEU A 428 -6.91 34.67 -11.38
C LEU A 428 -7.56 35.80 -12.17
N VAL A 429 -7.41 35.83 -13.49
CA VAL A 429 -7.80 36.97 -14.34
C VAL A 429 -8.71 36.55 -15.48
N HIS A 430 -8.33 35.55 -16.27
CA HIS A 430 -9.12 35.16 -17.44
C HIS A 430 -10.36 34.35 -17.06
N GLY A 431 -10.19 33.37 -16.19
CA GLY A 431 -11.28 32.60 -15.61
C GLY A 431 -12.01 31.69 -16.61
N ASP A 432 -13.23 31.34 -16.25
CA ASP A 432 -14.15 30.52 -17.06
C ASP A 432 -14.67 31.29 -18.30
N SER A 433 -15.50 30.64 -19.12
CA SER A 433 -16.09 31.28 -20.32
C SER A 433 -16.90 32.56 -20.06
N ARG A 434 -17.20 32.87 -18.80
CA ARG A 434 -17.92 34.08 -18.35
C ARG A 434 -16.99 35.09 -17.68
N GLY A 435 -15.68 34.87 -17.69
CA GLY A 435 -14.69 35.74 -17.06
C GLY A 435 -14.65 35.63 -15.54
N ARG A 436 -15.17 34.54 -14.95
CA ARG A 436 -15.11 34.34 -13.50
C ARG A 436 -13.84 33.59 -13.12
N PRO A 437 -13.02 34.11 -12.19
CA PRO A 437 -11.83 33.40 -11.71
C PRO A 437 -12.13 31.98 -11.24
N PHE A 438 -11.13 31.10 -11.37
CA PHE A 438 -11.18 29.74 -10.80
C PHE A 438 -10.71 29.68 -9.36
N VAL A 439 -9.99 30.70 -8.91
CA VAL A 439 -9.73 30.92 -7.48
C VAL A 439 -10.90 31.73 -6.91
N HIS A 440 -11.65 31.13 -6.00
CA HIS A 440 -12.82 31.75 -5.39
C HIS A 440 -12.44 32.61 -4.18
N GLU A 441 -13.33 33.54 -3.80
CA GLU A 441 -13.11 34.44 -2.66
C GLU A 441 -12.95 33.70 -1.32
N ASP A 442 -13.58 32.54 -1.18
CA ASP A 442 -13.52 31.69 0.02
C ASP A 442 -12.25 30.84 0.12
N GLY A 443 -11.35 30.92 -0.88
CA GLY A 443 -10.11 30.15 -0.95
C GLY A 443 -10.21 28.83 -1.70
N SER A 444 -11.43 28.36 -2.03
CA SER A 444 -11.58 27.17 -2.86
C SER A 444 -11.20 27.41 -4.31
N LEU A 445 -10.80 26.33 -5.00
CA LEU A 445 -10.58 26.35 -6.45
C LEU A 445 -11.67 25.58 -7.20
N GLY A 446 -11.98 26.07 -8.40
CA GLY A 446 -12.79 25.35 -9.38
C GLY A 446 -12.13 24.07 -9.89
N VAL A 447 -12.95 23.15 -10.40
CA VAL A 447 -12.49 21.86 -10.97
C VAL A 447 -11.59 22.07 -12.19
N GLY A 448 -12.01 22.93 -13.13
CA GLY A 448 -11.34 23.20 -14.41
C GLY A 448 -12.33 23.27 -15.58
N TYR A 449 -12.12 22.47 -16.61
CA TYR A 449 -12.95 22.49 -17.83
C TYR A 449 -13.46 21.12 -18.24
N LYS A 450 -14.65 21.07 -18.85
CA LYS A 450 -15.04 19.93 -19.66
C LYS A 450 -14.23 19.92 -20.93
N ALA A 451 -13.71 18.77 -21.32
CA ALA A 451 -12.89 18.66 -22.51
C ALA A 451 -12.98 17.28 -23.17
N GLU A 452 -12.78 17.27 -24.49
CA GLU A 452 -12.56 16.05 -25.26
C GLU A 452 -11.15 15.49 -25.00
N LYS A 453 -10.90 14.24 -25.39
CA LYS A 453 -9.58 13.58 -25.19
C LYS A 453 -8.40 14.31 -25.82
N ASP A 454 -8.63 15.11 -26.86
CA ASP A 454 -7.60 15.92 -27.52
C ASP A 454 -7.31 17.26 -26.80
N GLY A 455 -8.01 17.52 -25.69
CA GLY A 455 -7.90 18.73 -24.87
C GLY A 455 -8.80 19.88 -25.33
N THR A 456 -9.69 19.67 -26.30
CA THR A 456 -10.62 20.71 -26.75
C THR A 456 -11.67 20.99 -25.69
N ILE A 457 -11.70 22.21 -25.16
CA ILE A 457 -12.68 22.66 -24.15
C ILE A 457 -14.09 22.69 -24.73
N THR A 458 -15.04 22.07 -24.03
CA THR A 458 -16.47 22.02 -24.37
C THR A 458 -17.37 22.67 -23.33
N GLY A 459 -16.85 23.03 -22.15
CA GLY A 459 -17.58 23.73 -21.11
C GLY A 459 -16.76 24.00 -19.85
N ASP A 460 -17.36 24.72 -18.90
CA ASP A 460 -16.71 25.09 -17.64
C ASP A 460 -17.10 24.13 -16.51
N LEU A 461 -16.15 23.84 -15.61
CA LEU A 461 -16.34 23.17 -14.32
C LEU A 461 -15.74 24.07 -13.22
N ASN A 462 -16.43 25.17 -12.90
CA ASN A 462 -15.91 26.20 -12.01
C ASN A 462 -16.60 26.19 -10.63
N LYS A 463 -16.87 25.01 -10.07
CA LYS A 463 -17.36 24.85 -8.69
C LYS A 463 -16.28 24.28 -7.78
N PRO A 464 -16.36 24.51 -6.46
CA PRO A 464 -15.34 24.07 -5.51
C PRO A 464 -14.95 22.60 -5.64
N TYR A 465 -13.64 22.35 -5.66
CA TYR A 465 -13.03 21.03 -5.69
C TYR A 465 -11.91 20.93 -4.66
N THR A 466 -12.00 19.97 -3.74
CA THR A 466 -11.01 19.79 -2.66
C THR A 466 -9.59 19.59 -3.19
N ILE A 467 -9.39 18.71 -4.19
CA ILE A 467 -8.04 18.38 -4.65
C ILE A 467 -7.42 19.52 -5.45
N ALA A 468 -8.18 20.21 -6.31
CA ALA A 468 -7.65 21.40 -7.00
C ALA A 468 -7.30 22.51 -6.00
N THR A 469 -8.10 22.66 -4.93
CA THR A 469 -7.81 23.60 -3.84
C THR A 469 -6.48 23.27 -3.16
N ALA A 470 -6.17 21.99 -2.95
CA ALA A 470 -4.90 21.58 -2.38
C ALA A 470 -3.72 21.75 -3.35
N LEU A 471 -3.79 21.13 -4.52
CA LEU A 471 -2.63 21.01 -5.40
C LEU A 471 -2.34 22.31 -6.16
N THR A 472 -3.36 22.92 -6.77
CA THR A 472 -3.16 24.22 -7.42
C THR A 472 -3.20 25.35 -6.39
N GLY A 473 -4.21 25.33 -5.52
CA GLY A 473 -4.47 26.43 -4.59
C GLY A 473 -3.39 26.60 -3.55
N ALA A 474 -3.00 25.53 -2.85
CA ALA A 474 -1.99 25.60 -1.79
C ALA A 474 -0.56 25.32 -2.31
N GLU A 475 -0.35 24.22 -3.04
CA GLU A 475 0.99 23.83 -3.52
C GLU A 475 1.53 24.79 -4.59
N ILE A 476 0.86 24.94 -5.73
CA ILE A 476 1.40 25.76 -6.85
C ILE A 476 1.50 27.23 -6.47
N PHE A 477 0.45 27.84 -5.89
CA PHE A 477 0.54 29.25 -5.49
C PHE A 477 1.51 29.48 -4.32
N GLY A 478 1.68 28.51 -3.42
CA GLY A 478 2.71 28.55 -2.39
C GLY A 478 4.10 28.62 -3.01
N ALA A 479 4.39 27.74 -3.97
CA ALA A 479 5.65 27.73 -4.71
C ALA A 479 5.86 29.01 -5.52
N MET A 480 4.83 29.50 -6.23
CA MET A 480 4.91 30.74 -6.99
C MET A 480 5.17 31.96 -6.10
N TYR A 481 4.62 31.99 -4.87
CA TYR A 481 4.98 33.03 -3.90
C TYR A 481 6.47 32.96 -3.56
N TYR A 482 6.99 31.78 -3.25
CA TYR A 482 8.41 31.60 -2.97
C TYR A 482 9.30 32.05 -4.15
N MET A 483 8.91 31.70 -5.38
CA MET A 483 9.65 32.05 -6.61
C MET A 483 9.64 33.54 -6.95
N THR A 484 8.58 34.28 -6.59
CA THR A 484 8.34 35.63 -7.13
C THR A 484 8.25 36.72 -6.05
N GLY A 485 8.02 36.35 -4.80
CA GLY A 485 7.67 37.27 -3.71
C GLY A 485 6.30 37.93 -3.85
N ASN A 486 5.44 37.49 -4.77
CA ASN A 486 4.13 38.09 -4.99
C ASN A 486 3.13 37.69 -3.90
N GLU A 487 2.83 38.63 -2.99
CA GLU A 487 1.92 38.43 -1.84
C GLU A 487 0.52 37.93 -2.24
N ARG A 488 0.06 38.20 -3.47
CA ARG A 488 -1.23 37.67 -3.94
C ARG A 488 -1.21 36.14 -4.02
N TYR A 489 -0.10 35.54 -4.42
CA TYR A 489 0.02 34.08 -4.49
C TYR A 489 0.04 33.45 -3.10
N GLN A 490 0.71 34.11 -2.15
CA GLN A 490 0.67 33.73 -0.74
C GLN A 490 -0.77 33.75 -0.20
N GLU A 491 -1.51 34.83 -0.45
CA GLU A 491 -2.89 34.95 0.00
C GLU A 491 -3.77 33.81 -0.52
N VAL A 492 -3.61 33.42 -1.79
CA VAL A 492 -4.34 32.28 -2.38
C VAL A 492 -3.99 30.99 -1.65
N ALA A 493 -2.71 30.70 -1.46
CA ALA A 493 -2.27 29.48 -0.80
C ALA A 493 -2.72 29.38 0.66
N VAL A 494 -2.63 30.47 1.42
CA VAL A 494 -3.10 30.52 2.81
C VAL A 494 -4.61 30.29 2.89
N ARG A 495 -5.40 30.96 2.03
CA ARG A 495 -6.86 30.78 2.01
C ARG A 495 -7.27 29.38 1.56
N ALA A 496 -6.53 28.76 0.63
CA ALA A 496 -6.76 27.39 0.22
C ALA A 496 -6.54 26.41 1.38
N CYS A 497 -5.44 26.55 2.13
CA CYS A 497 -5.22 25.76 3.36
C CYS A 497 -6.32 25.99 4.39
N ASP A 498 -6.73 27.25 4.60
CA ASP A 498 -7.77 27.58 5.56
C ASP A 498 -9.12 26.95 5.16
N TRP A 499 -9.50 26.99 3.88
CA TRP A 499 -10.72 26.35 3.37
C TRP A 499 -10.72 24.82 3.57
N LEU A 500 -9.60 24.15 3.27
CA LEU A 500 -9.46 22.70 3.47
C LEU A 500 -9.62 22.31 4.94
N LEU A 501 -9.07 23.12 5.85
CA LEU A 501 -9.11 22.86 7.28
C LEU A 501 -10.43 23.32 7.94
N ASP A 502 -11.09 24.33 7.40
CA ASP A 502 -12.42 24.79 7.84
C ASP A 502 -13.54 23.82 7.44
N THR A 503 -13.33 23.04 6.36
CA THR A 503 -14.26 22.02 5.90
C THR A 503 -14.05 20.65 6.56
N MET A 504 -12.94 20.48 7.30
CA MET A 504 -12.63 19.24 8.02
C MET A 504 -13.72 18.90 9.05
N ALA A 505 -14.16 17.65 9.03
CA ALA A 505 -15.12 17.15 10.01
C ALA A 505 -14.51 17.09 11.42
N PRO A 506 -15.32 17.13 12.50
CA PRO A 506 -14.82 16.96 13.87
C PRO A 506 -14.05 15.66 14.11
N SER A 507 -14.23 14.64 13.26
CA SER A 507 -13.49 13.38 13.29
C SER A 507 -12.03 13.50 12.83
N GLY A 508 -11.65 14.64 12.24
CA GLY A 508 -10.38 14.87 11.56
C GLY A 508 -10.40 14.58 10.06
N GLN A 509 -11.50 14.10 9.52
CA GLN A 509 -11.58 13.76 8.09
C GLN A 509 -11.77 15.00 7.22
N ILE A 510 -11.03 15.12 6.12
CA ILE A 510 -11.21 16.18 5.11
C ILE A 510 -12.18 15.68 4.02
N PRO A 511 -13.19 16.47 3.62
CA PRO A 511 -14.20 16.01 2.66
C PRO A 511 -13.70 15.99 1.22
N TYR A 512 -14.11 14.97 0.47
CA TYR A 512 -13.97 14.92 -1.00
C TYR A 512 -15.12 15.70 -1.66
N ILE A 513 -14.95 17.01 -1.80
CA ILE A 513 -15.94 17.91 -2.43
C ILE A 513 -15.59 18.05 -3.89
N ILE A 514 -16.52 17.71 -4.79
CA ILE A 514 -16.52 18.11 -6.20
C ILE A 514 -17.93 18.59 -6.56
N GLU A 515 -18.17 19.87 -6.32
CA GLU A 515 -19.52 20.45 -6.29
C GLU A 515 -20.21 20.43 -7.68
N ASP A 516 -19.45 20.39 -8.78
CA ASP A 516 -20.00 20.20 -10.12
C ASP A 516 -20.61 18.80 -10.33
N TRP A 517 -20.14 17.77 -9.60
CA TRP A 517 -20.61 16.39 -9.73
C TRP A 517 -21.57 15.97 -8.62
N ASN A 518 -21.42 16.54 -7.43
CA ASN A 518 -22.29 16.29 -6.28
C ASN A 518 -22.79 17.60 -5.66
N PRO A 519 -23.67 18.36 -6.36
CA PRO A 519 -24.08 19.69 -5.91
C PRO A 519 -24.76 19.66 -4.54
N GLY A 520 -24.28 20.50 -3.63
CA GLY A 520 -24.71 20.62 -2.24
C GLY A 520 -24.24 19.47 -1.34
N GLY A 521 -23.30 18.64 -1.81
CA GLY A 521 -22.85 17.44 -1.10
C GLY A 521 -24.01 16.53 -0.72
N LYS A 522 -24.93 16.28 -1.66
CA LYS A 522 -26.14 15.48 -1.45
C LYS A 522 -25.84 14.03 -1.15
N ASP A 523 -24.90 13.44 -1.89
CA ASP A 523 -24.37 12.12 -1.58
C ASP A 523 -23.28 12.26 -0.51
N LYS A 524 -23.63 11.95 0.75
CA LYS A 524 -22.69 12.01 1.88
C LYS A 524 -21.63 10.92 1.83
N SER A 525 -21.92 9.77 1.22
CA SER A 525 -20.94 8.69 1.06
C SER A 525 -19.84 9.12 0.11
N TRP A 526 -20.19 9.83 -0.97
CA TRP A 526 -19.21 10.43 -1.87
C TRP A 526 -18.25 11.40 -1.17
N VAL A 527 -18.79 12.24 -0.28
CA VAL A 527 -18.02 13.27 0.41
C VAL A 527 -17.09 12.69 1.47
N TRP A 528 -17.51 11.66 2.20
CA TRP A 528 -16.80 11.21 3.40
C TRP A 528 -16.28 9.77 3.34
N GLU A 529 -16.87 8.89 2.56
CA GLU A 529 -16.58 7.45 2.66
C GLU A 529 -15.83 6.91 1.44
N ARG A 530 -16.00 7.56 0.27
CA ARG A 530 -15.54 7.00 -1.00
C ARG A 530 -14.04 7.18 -1.24
N TRP A 531 -13.49 8.35 -0.92
CA TRP A 531 -12.11 8.75 -1.27
C TRP A 531 -11.36 9.43 -0.11
N PRO A 532 -11.48 8.96 1.14
CA PRO A 532 -10.91 9.70 2.25
C PRO A 532 -9.38 9.69 2.27
N TYR A 533 -8.71 8.62 1.83
CA TYR A 533 -7.25 8.55 1.83
C TYR A 533 -6.62 9.19 0.59
N ASP A 534 -7.30 9.11 -0.55
CA ASP A 534 -7.05 9.94 -1.74
C ASP A 534 -7.07 11.43 -1.37
N THR A 535 -8.14 11.89 -0.72
CA THR A 535 -8.25 13.28 -0.27
C THR A 535 -7.12 13.64 0.70
N SER A 536 -6.77 12.73 1.61
CA SER A 536 -5.70 12.94 2.58
C SER A 536 -4.33 13.08 1.93
N ALA A 537 -4.04 12.26 0.92
CA ALA A 537 -2.77 12.31 0.18
C ALA A 537 -2.60 13.67 -0.51
N TYR A 538 -3.61 14.12 -1.25
CA TYR A 538 -3.49 15.36 -2.01
C TYR A 538 -3.65 16.63 -1.17
N ALA A 539 -4.55 16.64 -0.17
CA ALA A 539 -4.61 17.74 0.80
C ALA A 539 -3.29 17.85 1.56
N GLY A 540 -2.72 16.70 1.95
CA GLY A 540 -1.42 16.60 2.58
C GLY A 540 -0.31 17.25 1.76
N GLU A 541 -0.22 16.94 0.47
CA GLU A 541 0.73 17.58 -0.45
C GLU A 541 0.60 19.11 -0.48
N GLY A 542 -0.64 19.62 -0.57
CA GLY A 542 -0.91 21.05 -0.49
C GLY A 542 -0.43 21.68 0.82
N PHE A 543 -0.65 21.02 1.97
CA PHE A 543 -0.18 21.52 3.28
C PHE A 543 1.34 21.52 3.39
N VAL A 544 1.99 20.44 2.98
CA VAL A 544 3.46 20.30 2.99
C VAL A 544 4.07 21.41 2.14
N ALA A 545 3.61 21.57 0.90
CA ALA A 545 4.13 22.59 0.00
C ALA A 545 3.90 24.02 0.50
N ALA A 546 2.69 24.34 0.97
CA ALA A 546 2.39 25.66 1.52
C ALA A 546 3.27 25.97 2.75
N TRP A 547 3.44 25.01 3.66
CA TRP A 547 4.34 25.16 4.82
C TRP A 547 5.79 25.38 4.38
N THR A 548 6.27 24.60 3.41
CA THR A 548 7.64 24.69 2.90
C THR A 548 7.89 26.04 2.26
N TYR A 549 7.02 26.50 1.36
CA TYR A 549 7.26 27.72 0.58
C TYR A 549 6.89 29.02 1.29
N ILE A 550 5.94 29.00 2.23
CA ILE A 550 5.54 30.17 3.02
C ILE A 550 6.28 30.16 4.35
N ASP A 551 7.43 30.82 4.41
CA ASP A 551 8.24 30.95 5.62
C ASP A 551 7.77 32.07 6.54
N GLU A 552 6.50 31.98 6.94
CA GLU A 552 5.94 32.84 7.98
C GLU A 552 5.72 32.02 9.26
N PRO A 553 6.42 32.32 10.37
CA PRO A 553 6.32 31.54 11.61
C PRO A 553 4.89 31.40 12.15
N VAL A 554 4.08 32.44 12.00
CA VAL A 554 2.67 32.43 12.46
C VAL A 554 1.83 31.47 11.63
N PHE A 555 1.97 31.51 10.29
CA PHE A 555 1.28 30.60 9.39
C PHE A 555 1.70 29.15 9.63
N ARG A 556 3.01 28.88 9.66
CA ARG A 556 3.59 27.55 9.86
C ARG A 556 3.10 26.89 11.16
N LYS A 557 3.15 27.64 12.27
CA LYS A 557 2.65 27.18 13.57
C LYS A 557 1.14 26.88 13.52
N ARG A 558 0.35 27.82 12.99
CA ARG A 558 -1.12 27.67 12.88
C ARG A 558 -1.49 26.46 12.02
N LEU A 559 -0.82 26.27 10.90
CA LEU A 559 -1.06 25.14 9.99
C LEU A 559 -0.79 23.81 10.69
N GLY A 560 0.36 23.66 11.34
CA GLY A 560 0.70 22.45 12.10
C GLY A 560 -0.32 22.13 13.20
N GLU A 561 -0.72 23.14 14.00
CA GLU A 561 -1.73 22.96 15.05
C GLU A 561 -3.09 22.53 14.49
N ARG A 562 -3.51 23.10 13.35
CA ARG A 562 -4.81 22.82 12.74
C ARG A 562 -4.87 21.48 12.00
N VAL A 563 -3.74 20.97 11.51
CA VAL A 563 -3.67 19.66 10.81
C VAL A 563 -3.71 18.48 11.79
N LYS A 564 -3.33 18.67 13.06
CA LYS A 564 -3.26 17.60 14.07
C LYS A 564 -4.49 16.68 14.15
N PRO A 565 -5.75 17.15 14.13
CA PRO A 565 -6.91 16.26 14.13
C PRO A 565 -6.94 15.29 12.95
N HIS A 566 -6.45 15.71 11.78
CA HIS A 566 -6.34 14.86 10.59
C HIS A 566 -5.26 13.78 10.77
N ILE A 567 -4.12 14.13 11.36
CA ILE A 567 -3.06 13.17 11.71
C ILE A 567 -3.60 12.10 12.68
N GLU A 568 -4.34 12.50 13.71
CA GLU A 568 -4.98 11.56 14.64
C GLU A 568 -6.02 10.65 13.97
N TRP A 569 -6.71 11.16 12.94
CA TRP A 569 -7.62 10.35 12.13
C TRP A 569 -6.85 9.30 11.33
N LEU A 570 -5.81 9.70 10.60
CA LEU A 570 -4.98 8.80 9.78
C LEU A 570 -4.33 7.67 10.59
N LEU A 571 -3.79 7.99 11.77
CA LEU A 571 -3.15 6.99 12.64
C LEU A 571 -4.17 5.98 13.20
N ARG A 572 -5.36 6.43 13.58
CA ARG A 572 -6.40 5.56 14.14
C ARG A 572 -7.06 4.67 13.09
N THR A 573 -6.99 5.05 11.81
CA THR A 573 -7.69 4.33 10.73
C THR A 573 -6.75 3.59 9.79
N GLN A 574 -5.45 3.52 10.09
CA GLN A 574 -4.54 2.59 9.44
C GLN A 574 -5.01 1.15 9.70
N ASN A 575 -4.94 0.31 8.68
CA ASN A 575 -5.24 -1.11 8.82
C ASN A 575 -4.10 -1.82 9.60
N ASP A 576 -4.42 -2.95 10.23
CA ASP A 576 -3.44 -3.75 11.01
C ASP A 576 -2.20 -4.19 10.21
N ASP A 577 -2.29 -4.21 8.87
CA ASP A 577 -1.19 -4.56 7.97
C ASP A 577 -0.31 -3.38 7.55
N GLY A 578 -0.58 -2.18 8.06
CA GLY A 578 0.13 -0.95 7.72
C GLY A 578 -0.41 -0.20 6.49
N SER A 579 -1.39 -0.76 5.77
CA SER A 579 -2.02 -0.07 4.65
C SER A 579 -3.12 0.90 5.09
N TRP A 580 -3.52 1.79 4.19
CA TRP A 580 -4.74 2.57 4.31
C TRP A 580 -5.73 2.17 3.21
N ALA A 581 -7.00 2.53 3.41
CA ALA A 581 -8.14 2.18 2.57
C ALA A 581 -8.48 0.68 2.51
N LYS A 582 -9.60 0.37 1.85
CA LYS A 582 -10.02 -1.01 1.61
C LYS A 582 -9.14 -1.64 0.54
N ARG A 583 -8.66 -2.86 0.77
CA ARG A 583 -7.90 -3.64 -0.21
C ARG A 583 -8.60 -3.71 -1.57
N GLY A 584 -7.85 -3.42 -2.64
CA GLY A 584 -8.30 -3.45 -4.02
C GLY A 584 -9.20 -2.27 -4.43
N SER A 585 -9.44 -1.31 -3.54
CA SER A 585 -10.21 -0.11 -3.86
C SER A 585 -9.38 0.90 -4.65
N GLY A 586 -10.05 1.80 -5.37
CA GLY A 586 -9.37 2.92 -6.02
C GLY A 586 -8.67 3.85 -5.01
N ASP A 587 -9.22 3.97 -3.80
CA ASP A 587 -8.70 4.82 -2.72
C ASP A 587 -7.37 4.26 -2.19
N GLN A 588 -7.22 2.93 -2.17
CA GLN A 588 -5.94 2.30 -1.85
C GLN A 588 -4.84 2.72 -2.82
N LEU A 589 -5.15 2.89 -4.11
CA LEU A 589 -4.16 3.32 -5.12
C LEU A 589 -3.57 4.69 -4.83
N ARG A 590 -4.31 5.59 -4.16
CA ARG A 590 -3.80 6.92 -3.78
C ARG A 590 -3.24 6.99 -2.38
N SER A 591 -3.68 6.07 -1.52
CA SER A 591 -3.38 6.11 -0.08
C SER A 591 -1.88 6.13 0.27
N HIS A 592 -1.00 5.71 -0.64
CA HIS A 592 0.45 5.81 -0.49
C HIS A 592 0.93 7.23 -0.17
N GLY A 593 0.30 8.27 -0.74
CA GLY A 593 0.69 9.67 -0.51
C GLY A 593 0.42 10.17 0.92
N VAL A 594 -0.35 9.44 1.73
CA VAL A 594 -0.54 9.73 3.16
C VAL A 594 0.81 9.74 3.90
N VAL A 595 1.75 8.90 3.47
CA VAL A 595 3.08 8.77 4.09
C VAL A 595 3.82 10.11 4.11
N ASN A 596 3.77 10.88 3.01
CA ASN A 596 4.46 12.16 2.91
C ASN A 596 3.95 13.18 3.95
N LEU A 597 2.62 13.24 4.16
CA LEU A 597 2.02 14.12 5.16
C LEU A 597 2.41 13.70 6.58
N LEU A 598 2.34 12.40 6.88
CA LEU A 598 2.71 11.88 8.19
C LEU A 598 4.19 12.16 8.47
N LEU A 599 5.06 11.90 7.49
CA LEU A 599 6.50 12.15 7.63
C LEU A 599 6.78 13.63 7.92
N TRP A 600 6.24 14.54 7.12
CA TRP A 600 6.39 15.98 7.35
C TRP A 600 5.91 16.40 8.74
N TYR A 601 4.75 15.90 9.17
CA TYR A 601 4.23 16.27 10.49
C TYR A 601 5.18 15.78 11.60
N HIS A 602 5.69 14.55 11.48
CA HIS A 602 6.67 14.03 12.42
C HIS A 602 7.97 14.84 12.44
N THR A 603 8.49 15.23 11.28
CA THR A 603 9.80 15.89 11.19
C THR A 603 9.75 17.36 11.58
N GLU A 604 8.71 18.08 11.13
CA GLU A 604 8.64 19.54 11.20
C GLU A 604 7.70 20.08 12.29
N ILE A 605 6.69 19.31 12.71
CA ILE A 605 5.64 19.79 13.63
C ILE A 605 5.76 19.17 15.01
N GLU A 606 5.66 17.84 15.11
CA GLU A 606 5.65 17.12 16.38
C GLU A 606 6.23 15.71 16.21
N ARG A 607 7.32 15.42 16.93
CA ARG A 607 7.97 14.11 16.93
C ARG A 607 7.08 13.05 17.61
N ASP A 608 6.16 12.48 16.85
CA ASP A 608 5.25 11.44 17.29
C ASP A 608 5.76 10.04 16.87
N PRO A 609 6.13 9.15 17.82
CA PRO A 609 6.61 7.81 17.47
C PRO A 609 5.52 6.92 16.85
N ARG A 610 4.22 7.24 17.02
CA ARG A 610 3.13 6.53 16.34
C ARG A 610 3.25 6.63 14.83
N ILE A 611 3.71 7.77 14.33
CA ILE A 611 3.94 8.02 12.91
C ILE A 611 5.08 7.14 12.39
N VAL A 612 6.18 7.03 13.16
CA VAL A 612 7.32 6.18 12.82
C VAL A 612 6.87 4.73 12.64
N THR A 613 6.10 4.20 13.59
CA THR A 613 5.56 2.84 13.46
C THR A 613 4.61 2.70 12.27
N ALA A 614 3.70 3.66 12.07
CA ALA A 614 2.74 3.63 10.96
C ALA A 614 3.44 3.58 9.59
N ILE A 615 4.43 4.46 9.37
CA ILE A 615 5.21 4.48 8.12
C ILE A 615 6.07 3.22 7.99
N ARG A 616 6.64 2.70 9.08
CA ARG A 616 7.39 1.43 9.07
C ARG A 616 6.54 0.27 8.60
N GLN A 617 5.36 0.08 9.18
CA GLN A 617 4.45 -0.98 8.76
C GLN A 617 4.10 -0.86 7.26
N TRP A 618 3.89 0.37 6.78
CA TRP A 618 3.64 0.60 5.36
C TRP A 618 4.84 0.23 4.47
N TYR A 619 6.06 0.69 4.76
CA TYR A 619 7.20 0.39 3.87
C TYR A 619 7.59 -1.10 3.93
N LEU A 620 7.39 -1.78 5.06
CA LEU A 620 7.60 -3.22 5.15
C LEU A 620 6.66 -3.97 4.21
N LEU A 621 5.39 -3.56 4.14
CA LEU A 621 4.43 -4.11 3.21
C LEU A 621 4.83 -3.86 1.74
N VAL A 622 5.41 -2.70 1.43
CA VAL A 622 5.95 -2.34 0.10
C VAL A 622 7.11 -3.24 -0.31
N LEU A 623 7.94 -3.69 0.67
CA LEU A 623 9.08 -4.59 0.45
C LEU A 623 8.67 -6.06 0.35
N GLU A 624 7.70 -6.52 1.15
CA GLU A 624 7.41 -7.96 1.33
C GLU A 624 6.42 -8.55 0.32
N THR A 625 5.44 -7.77 -0.17
CA THR A 625 4.29 -8.35 -0.88
C THR A 625 4.04 -7.73 -2.26
N PRO A 626 4.81 -8.15 -3.29
CA PRO A 626 4.61 -7.70 -4.67
C PRO A 626 3.15 -7.89 -5.11
N GLY A 627 2.52 -6.81 -5.58
CA GLY A 627 1.14 -6.84 -6.07
C GLY A 627 0.02 -6.67 -5.02
N TYR A 628 0.28 -6.77 -3.72
CA TYR A 628 -0.74 -6.48 -2.69
C TYR A 628 -1.22 -5.03 -2.77
N LEU A 629 -0.24 -4.13 -2.85
CA LEU A 629 -0.41 -2.69 -3.01
C LEU A 629 -0.48 -2.26 -4.48
N ARG A 630 -0.51 -3.22 -5.42
CA ARG A 630 -0.45 -2.99 -6.89
C ARG A 630 0.79 -2.20 -7.35
N ILE A 631 1.92 -2.40 -6.66
CA ILE A 631 3.22 -1.80 -6.97
C ILE A 631 4.32 -2.88 -7.17
N PRO A 632 5.16 -2.76 -8.22
CA PRO A 632 4.84 -2.03 -9.46
C PRO A 632 3.64 -2.68 -10.17
N GLY A 633 3.04 -2.00 -11.15
CA GLY A 633 2.03 -2.59 -12.05
C GLY A 633 0.75 -1.77 -12.24
N GLU A 634 0.46 -0.83 -11.34
CA GLU A 634 -0.60 0.17 -11.52
C GLU A 634 0.01 1.56 -11.39
N GLY A 635 -0.24 2.43 -12.38
CA GLY A 635 0.48 3.69 -12.53
C GLY A 635 0.29 4.66 -11.37
N ILE A 636 -0.95 4.82 -10.88
CA ILE A 636 -1.25 5.74 -9.77
C ILE A 636 -0.56 5.26 -8.49
N ALA A 637 -0.77 3.99 -8.13
CA ALA A 637 -0.18 3.39 -6.94
C ALA A 637 1.35 3.43 -6.98
N THR A 638 1.94 3.08 -8.13
CA THR A 638 3.40 3.04 -8.29
C THR A 638 4.00 4.44 -8.16
N SER A 639 3.39 5.44 -8.78
CA SER A 639 3.87 6.82 -8.76
C SER A 639 3.86 7.43 -7.35
N LEU A 640 2.80 7.22 -6.57
CA LEU A 640 2.67 7.75 -5.22
C LEU A 640 3.50 6.96 -4.20
N ALA A 641 3.65 5.64 -4.38
CA ALA A 641 4.53 4.84 -3.55
C ALA A 641 6.01 5.19 -3.78
N GLY A 642 6.41 5.42 -5.04
CA GLY A 642 7.76 5.88 -5.38
C GLY A 642 8.09 7.20 -4.70
N ARG A 643 7.19 8.17 -4.80
CA ARG A 643 7.29 9.47 -4.11
C ARG A 643 7.40 9.32 -2.58
N ALA A 644 6.60 8.46 -1.97
CA ALA A 644 6.66 8.22 -0.53
C ALA A 644 8.00 7.58 -0.10
N LEU A 645 8.52 6.60 -0.88
CA LEU A 645 9.81 5.97 -0.60
C LEU A 645 10.98 6.96 -0.72
N VAL A 646 10.96 7.84 -1.73
CA VAL A 646 11.95 8.91 -1.89
C VAL A 646 12.06 9.74 -0.60
N GLU A 647 10.93 10.19 -0.07
CA GLU A 647 10.89 11.00 1.15
C GLU A 647 11.29 10.22 2.41
N ILE A 648 10.98 8.93 2.51
CA ILE A 648 11.47 8.09 3.61
C ILE A 648 12.99 7.98 3.57
N VAL A 649 13.57 7.76 2.39
CA VAL A 649 15.03 7.58 2.22
C VAL A 649 15.78 8.90 2.43
N LYS A 650 15.25 9.99 1.89
CA LYS A 650 15.88 11.32 1.97
C LYS A 650 14.80 12.38 2.14
N PRO A 651 14.41 12.70 3.38
CA PRO A 651 13.36 13.70 3.64
C PRO A 651 13.68 15.06 3.02
N GLY A 652 12.64 15.70 2.47
CA GLY A 652 12.74 17.04 1.89
C GLY A 652 13.41 17.08 0.52
N VAL A 653 13.32 16.03 -0.30
CA VAL A 653 13.76 16.05 -1.72
C VAL A 653 12.59 16.08 -2.71
N ASP A 654 11.39 15.78 -2.23
CA ASP A 654 10.16 15.91 -2.99
C ASP A 654 9.51 17.28 -2.80
N CYS A 655 9.90 18.07 -1.80
CA CYS A 655 9.47 19.47 -1.68
C CYS A 655 10.48 20.26 -0.84
N TYR A 656 11.20 21.20 -1.45
CA TYR A 656 12.20 22.01 -0.77
C TYR A 656 12.37 23.40 -1.37
N ARG A 657 12.98 24.28 -0.58
CA ARG A 657 13.48 25.62 -0.96
C ARG A 657 14.90 25.47 -1.52
N TRP A 658 15.20 26.12 -2.63
CA TRP A 658 16.48 26.00 -3.35
C TRP A 658 17.33 27.27 -3.37
N GLU A 659 16.82 28.37 -2.81
CA GLU A 659 17.52 29.66 -2.68
C GLU A 659 18.23 29.83 -1.32
N GLU A 660 18.16 28.83 -0.44
CA GLU A 660 18.75 28.84 0.91
C GLU A 660 20.09 28.12 1.01
#